data_AF-A0A674AF95-F1
#
_entry.id   AF-A0A674AF95-F1
#
_cell.length_a   1.000
_cell.length_b   1.000
_cell.length_c   1.000
_cell.angle_alpha   90.00
_cell.angle_beta   90.00
_cell.angle_gamma   90.00
#
_symmetry.space_group_name_H-M   'P 1'
#
loop_
_entity.id
_entity.type
_entity.pdbx_description
1 polymer ?
#
loop_
_entity_poly.entity_id
_entity_poly.type
_entity_poly.pdbx_seq_one_letter_code
_entity_poly.pdbx_strand_id
1 'polypeptide(L)'
;MAACSPTRVTDGVEEGQLTEAEPADEPWAELGPVVKRDPVIQLPSPVSGFEPLTWSEDHRLSASTASGISLMEVLCDVHGNNQDLVLHRTSIPVPDKVCELKVGPAEELLRAKDKFSSDPSVSQSFLLDRVLNPTLGVHKGIMYTSWSPLGCDGNGLSLLASLTLDHKLTVHSSTKRLQWTVVADLTQLYGESLESRGYSVQGGEPPKANLLDLAELQRRYLMQTPVRMEWSSVCTTQHVQTNNKWKDVGTVLLAVLMENGDLVVWQFCLPMLGKDSVVSCNTIQSGVSSPSVLAWWEYEHSGRKMSGLIVGSAVGPVKILPVNLKAVKGYFTLRQPVVLWQESDQIPVHNIKCISLFHPKQNCNCSLVVAARGSYLFWCLLLISKAGLNVHNSHVTGLHSTPIVSMTASRQGGSIYTCSLDGTVKKLTPIFTDMAVAFKQEEIVLPEGMAGRRMHGIAVSPNGAYLALVSTAAITNGQHLVSRPYQVQFVTLKTPNDAAAELLESQVQSLFKQTDLLDLVRWRVLKEKCIPALLQEELDKKVHNTGSPYLWRLKLFLVRVLYQSLQKAPVEARWRPTHEDSKVFVGEGGGEGEEGVSKLQDPESQALEEKMGEVIAWIEAVEAHLTREHMKRVLGEVYLHTWITENTSIPTRGVCDFLTSDPTYEDRAAKVLIGHIQKKMNKQTFPEYCSLCKEVLPFTDRKQAICSNGHMWLRCVLSYQACQTLTYRRCLLQDSIARLPVPEDPDWIKRILQGPCTFCDSPLL
;
A
#
# COMPACT_ATOMS: atom_id res chain seq x y z
N MET A 1 35.93 33.44 21.73
CA MET A 1 36.24 34.77 22.29
C MET A 1 35.04 35.67 22.03
N ALA A 2 34.64 36.41 23.07
CA ALA A 2 33.37 37.12 23.20
C ALA A 2 33.16 38.26 22.20
N ALA A 3 31.89 38.57 21.87
CA ALA A 3 31.26 39.85 22.20
C ALA A 3 29.89 40.04 21.50
N CYS A 4 28.87 40.30 22.32
CA CYS A 4 27.79 41.30 22.22
C CYS A 4 26.95 41.48 20.94
N SER A 5 25.65 41.21 21.13
CA SER A 5 24.50 41.91 20.54
C SER A 5 24.48 43.42 20.83
N PRO A 6 23.78 44.20 19.99
CA PRO A 6 22.93 45.26 20.51
C PRO A 6 21.49 45.23 19.95
N THR A 7 20.58 45.39 20.90
CA THR A 7 19.23 45.97 20.88
C THR A 7 18.81 46.78 19.63
N ARG A 8 17.59 46.50 19.14
CA ARG A 8 16.85 47.36 18.21
C ARG A 8 15.63 48.00 18.85
N VAL A 9 15.43 49.23 18.40
CA VAL A 9 14.53 50.29 18.81
C VAL A 9 13.07 49.95 18.55
N THR A 10 12.21 50.37 19.47
CA THR A 10 10.76 50.44 19.40
C THR A 10 10.31 51.59 18.50
N ASP A 11 9.52 51.30 17.47
CA ASP A 11 8.64 52.28 16.82
C ASP A 11 7.25 51.67 16.69
N GLY A 12 6.26 52.36 17.27
CA GLY A 12 4.86 51.95 17.27
C GLY A 12 4.13 52.44 16.03
N VAL A 13 3.15 51.64 15.58
CA VAL A 13 2.08 52.08 14.67
C VAL A 13 0.78 51.37 15.09
N GLU A 14 -0.13 52.21 15.59
CA GLU A 14 -1.61 52.21 15.56
C GLU A 14 -2.41 50.89 15.59
N GLU A 15 -3.14 50.74 16.70
CA GLU A 15 -4.21 49.76 16.92
C GLU A 15 -5.43 50.06 16.03
N GLY A 16 -5.65 49.23 15.01
CA GLY A 16 -6.94 49.07 14.35
C GLY A 16 -7.70 47.92 15.00
N GLN A 17 -8.80 48.24 15.71
CA GLN A 17 -9.74 47.28 16.28
C GLN A 17 -10.30 46.35 15.19
N LEU A 18 -9.81 45.11 15.17
CA LEU A 18 -10.51 43.98 14.57
C LEU A 18 -11.20 43.24 15.71
N THR A 19 -12.52 43.15 15.61
CA THR A 19 -13.36 42.33 16.48
C THR A 19 -12.85 40.89 16.47
N GLU A 20 -12.26 40.46 17.58
CA GLU A 20 -12.01 39.05 17.88
C GLU A 20 -13.36 38.33 17.92
N ALA A 21 -13.68 37.61 16.86
CA ALA A 21 -14.54 36.46 17.00
C ALA A 21 -13.74 35.45 17.83
N GLU A 22 -14.20 35.16 19.05
CA GLU A 22 -13.65 34.08 19.87
C GLU A 22 -13.54 32.82 19.01
N PRO A 23 -12.33 32.24 18.85
CA PRO A 23 -12.23 30.94 18.21
C PRO A 23 -12.91 29.95 19.15
N ALA A 24 -14.00 29.34 18.68
CA ALA A 24 -14.59 28.19 19.34
C ALA A 24 -13.45 27.19 19.66
N ASP A 25 -13.31 26.82 20.93
CA ASP A 25 -12.34 25.85 21.42
C ASP A 25 -12.43 24.56 20.57
N GLU A 26 -11.62 24.44 19.52
CA GLU A 26 -11.51 23.21 18.75
C GLU A 26 -10.57 22.27 19.53
N PRO A 27 -11.06 21.14 20.09
CA PRO A 27 -10.23 20.22 20.89
C PRO A 27 -9.07 19.59 20.09
N TRP A 28 -9.07 19.77 18.77
CA TRP A 28 -8.04 19.30 17.85
C TRP A 28 -6.89 20.29 17.69
N ALA A 29 -7.11 21.58 17.95
CA ALA A 29 -6.04 22.58 17.93
C ALA A 29 -5.04 22.34 19.07
N GLU A 30 -5.51 21.88 20.24
CA GLU A 30 -4.68 21.59 21.41
C GLU A 30 -3.84 20.31 21.27
N LEU A 31 -4.35 19.30 20.55
CA LEU A 31 -3.69 18.00 20.38
C LEU A 31 -2.50 18.05 19.40
N GLY A 32 -2.46 19.06 18.53
CA GLY A 32 -1.45 19.18 17.47
C GLY A 32 -1.53 18.04 16.42
N PRO A 33 -0.65 18.07 15.41
CA PRO A 33 -0.67 17.09 14.33
C PRO A 33 -0.08 15.73 14.71
N VAL A 34 0.60 15.60 15.85
CA VAL A 34 1.35 14.40 16.26
C VAL A 34 0.71 13.78 17.51
N VAL A 35 -0.15 12.79 17.28
CA VAL A 35 -0.88 12.07 18.32
C VAL A 35 -0.61 10.57 18.17
N LYS A 36 -0.34 9.90 19.28
CA LYS A 36 -0.19 8.44 19.32
C LYS A 36 -1.53 7.77 18.99
N ARG A 37 -1.48 6.72 18.16
CA ARG A 37 -2.64 5.88 17.84
C ARG A 37 -2.44 4.46 18.34
N ASP A 38 -3.49 3.91 18.92
CA ASP A 38 -3.58 2.51 19.31
C ASP A 38 -4.21 1.70 18.17
N PRO A 39 -3.96 0.37 18.11
CA PRO A 39 -3.19 -0.43 19.06
C PRO A 39 -1.68 -0.42 18.79
N VAL A 40 -0.88 -0.49 19.86
CA VAL A 40 0.54 -0.85 19.78
C VAL A 40 0.68 -2.33 19.40
N ILE A 41 1.49 -2.63 18.37
CA ILE A 41 1.65 -3.99 17.87
C ILE A 41 2.92 -4.61 18.42
N GLN A 42 2.82 -5.64 19.24
CA GLN A 42 3.99 -6.42 19.66
C GLN A 42 4.42 -7.36 18.53
N LEU A 43 5.71 -7.36 18.20
CA LEU A 43 6.31 -8.25 17.22
C LEU A 43 6.67 -9.59 17.87
N PRO A 44 6.46 -10.72 17.17
CA PRO A 44 6.67 -12.06 17.74
C PRO A 44 8.15 -12.40 17.94
N SER A 45 9.06 -11.71 17.26
CA SER A 45 10.51 -11.94 17.36
C SER A 45 11.29 -10.63 17.13
N PRO A 46 12.60 -10.61 17.44
CA PRO A 46 13.44 -9.44 17.22
C PRO A 46 13.44 -8.97 15.78
N VAL A 47 13.51 -7.65 15.60
CA VAL A 47 13.65 -7.03 14.29
C VAL A 47 14.97 -7.46 13.63
N SER A 48 14.93 -7.73 12.32
CA SER A 48 16.09 -8.16 11.54
C SER A 48 16.21 -7.37 10.23
N GLY A 49 17.43 -7.35 9.69
CA GLY A 49 17.69 -6.78 8.38
C GLY A 49 17.84 -5.25 8.37
N PHE A 50 17.83 -4.71 7.17
CA PHE A 50 17.94 -3.27 6.92
C PHE A 50 16.57 -2.72 6.53
N GLU A 51 16.27 -1.46 6.89
CA GLU A 51 14.96 -0.83 6.69
C GLU A 51 13.82 -1.80 7.04
N PRO A 52 13.75 -2.24 8.31
CA PRO A 52 12.87 -3.33 8.71
C PRO A 52 11.39 -2.98 8.60
N LEU A 53 11.05 -1.72 8.30
CA LEU A 53 9.69 -1.23 8.20
C LEU A 53 9.47 -0.59 6.83
N THR A 54 8.48 -1.07 6.07
CA THR A 54 8.11 -0.47 4.78
C THR A 54 6.59 -0.48 4.59
N TRP A 55 6.05 0.53 3.91
CA TRP A 55 4.61 0.71 3.71
C TRP A 55 4.27 0.72 2.22
N SER A 56 3.31 -0.12 1.82
CA SER A 56 2.82 -0.21 0.44
C SER A 56 1.83 0.91 0.08
N GLU A 57 1.59 1.10 -1.21
CA GLU A 57 0.58 2.02 -1.74
C GLU A 57 -0.87 1.62 -1.41
N ASP A 58 -1.13 0.35 -1.10
CA ASP A 58 -2.44 -0.17 -0.66
C ASP A 58 -2.56 -0.30 0.86
N HIS A 59 -1.83 0.55 1.60
CA HIS A 59 -1.96 0.67 3.06
C HIS A 59 -1.58 -0.58 3.86
N ARG A 60 -0.66 -1.40 3.34
CA ARG A 60 -0.08 -2.56 4.02
C ARG A 60 1.35 -2.28 4.48
N LEU A 61 1.58 -2.47 5.77
CA LEU A 61 2.86 -2.30 6.43
C LEU A 61 3.55 -3.66 6.58
N SER A 62 4.83 -3.76 6.25
CA SER A 62 5.67 -4.92 6.55
C SER A 62 6.69 -4.58 7.63
N ALA A 63 6.82 -5.48 8.61
CA ALA A 63 7.84 -5.44 9.65
C ALA A 63 8.71 -6.71 9.59
N SER A 64 9.99 -6.55 9.30
CA SER A 64 10.98 -7.63 9.16
C SER A 64 11.51 -8.08 10.51
N THR A 65 11.44 -9.40 10.76
CA THR A 65 11.86 -10.01 12.03
C THR A 65 12.67 -11.29 11.80
N ALA A 66 13.35 -11.76 12.85
CA ALA A 66 14.14 -12.98 12.83
C ALA A 66 13.32 -14.24 12.50
N SER A 67 12.02 -14.25 12.82
CA SER A 67 11.13 -15.38 12.54
C SER A 67 10.34 -15.25 11.24
N GLY A 68 10.26 -14.06 10.64
CA GLY A 68 9.39 -13.81 9.48
C GLY A 68 9.10 -12.34 9.23
N ILE A 69 8.15 -12.08 8.34
CA ILE A 69 7.60 -10.77 8.07
C ILE A 69 6.25 -10.69 8.78
N SER A 70 6.09 -9.72 9.69
CA SER A 70 4.78 -9.37 10.24
C SER A 70 4.12 -8.33 9.34
N LEU A 71 2.86 -8.56 8.96
CA LEU A 71 2.14 -7.74 7.99
C LEU A 71 0.90 -7.15 8.64
N MET A 72 0.73 -5.84 8.51
CA MET A 72 -0.39 -5.08 9.06
C MET A 72 -1.09 -4.30 7.95
N GLU A 73 -2.32 -4.65 7.64
CA GLU A 73 -3.17 -3.92 6.68
C GLU A 73 -4.03 -2.91 7.43
N VAL A 74 -3.88 -1.62 7.10
CA VAL A 74 -4.73 -0.56 7.66
C VAL A 74 -6.07 -0.56 6.95
N LEU A 75 -7.14 -0.68 7.73
CA LEU A 75 -8.51 -0.72 7.24
C LEU A 75 -9.28 0.44 7.85
N CYS A 76 -10.14 1.06 7.07
CA CYS A 76 -11.09 2.02 7.58
C CYS A 76 -12.44 1.32 7.80
N ASP A 77 -12.65 0.79 9.00
CA ASP A 77 -13.87 0.05 9.34
C ASP A 77 -15.07 0.98 9.48
N VAL A 78 -15.97 0.93 8.52
CA VAL A 78 -17.18 1.78 8.47
C VAL A 78 -18.30 1.22 9.35
N HIS A 79 -18.16 0.01 9.88
CA HIS A 79 -19.14 -0.66 10.74
C HIS A 79 -18.73 -0.66 12.21
N GLY A 80 -17.43 -0.56 12.50
CA GLY A 80 -16.91 -0.49 13.85
C GLY A 80 -17.07 0.90 14.48
N ASN A 81 -17.50 0.93 15.74
CA ASN A 81 -17.56 2.13 16.58
C ASN A 81 -16.25 2.41 17.34
N ASN A 82 -15.24 1.53 17.21
CA ASN A 82 -13.95 1.70 17.88
C ASN A 82 -13.17 2.89 17.27
N GLN A 83 -12.65 3.78 18.12
CA GLN A 83 -11.84 4.93 17.72
C GLN A 83 -10.38 4.56 17.40
N ASP A 84 -9.92 3.37 17.74
CA ASP A 84 -8.56 2.89 17.44
C ASP A 84 -8.37 2.58 15.95
N LEU A 85 -7.11 2.45 15.54
CA LEU A 85 -6.75 1.95 14.22
C LEU A 85 -7.17 0.49 14.06
N VAL A 86 -7.92 0.19 13.00
CA VAL A 86 -8.28 -1.18 12.67
C VAL A 86 -7.19 -1.78 11.78
N LEU A 87 -6.46 -2.74 12.34
CA LEU A 87 -5.31 -3.36 11.71
C LEU A 87 -5.54 -4.85 11.55
N HIS A 88 -5.57 -5.31 10.31
CA HIS A 88 -5.62 -6.72 10.00
C HIS A 88 -4.20 -7.31 9.93
N ARG A 89 -3.93 -8.36 10.70
CA ARG A 89 -2.58 -8.88 10.94
C ARG A 89 -2.39 -10.25 10.31
N THR A 90 -1.33 -10.39 9.52
CA THR A 90 -0.89 -11.66 8.93
C THR A 90 0.62 -11.79 9.06
N SER A 91 1.18 -12.93 8.67
CA SER A 91 2.62 -13.11 8.67
C SER A 91 3.09 -14.03 7.54
N ILE A 92 4.35 -13.85 7.15
CA ILE A 92 5.09 -14.75 6.26
C ILE A 92 6.27 -15.30 7.06
N PRO A 93 6.30 -16.60 7.39
CA PRO A 93 7.41 -17.17 8.15
C PRO A 93 8.68 -17.26 7.30
N VAL A 94 9.85 -17.17 7.94
CA VAL A 94 11.12 -17.55 7.31
C VAL A 94 11.07 -19.05 6.98
N PRO A 95 11.47 -19.50 5.77
CA PRO A 95 11.52 -20.91 5.44
C PRO A 95 12.39 -21.72 6.42
N ASP A 96 11.94 -22.93 6.77
CA ASP A 96 12.71 -23.79 7.69
C ASP A 96 13.96 -24.40 7.05
N LYS A 97 13.91 -24.62 5.73
CA LYS A 97 15.04 -25.15 4.96
C LYS A 97 15.97 -24.00 4.58
N VAL A 98 17.24 -24.18 4.91
CA VAL A 98 18.32 -23.28 4.51
C VAL A 98 18.42 -23.22 2.99
N CYS A 99 18.59 -22.01 2.46
CA CYS A 99 18.83 -21.79 1.04
C CYS A 99 20.20 -22.31 0.61
N GLU A 100 20.21 -23.25 -0.33
CA GLU A 100 21.43 -23.74 -0.96
C GLU A 100 21.51 -23.19 -2.39
N LEU A 101 22.54 -22.38 -2.66
CA LEU A 101 22.76 -21.78 -3.97
C LEU A 101 23.31 -22.82 -4.97
N LYS A 102 22.78 -22.78 -6.20
CA LYS A 102 23.20 -23.68 -7.28
C LYS A 102 24.50 -23.17 -7.90
N VAL A 103 25.65 -23.63 -7.43
CA VAL A 103 26.97 -23.16 -7.91
C VAL A 103 27.67 -24.16 -8.86
N GLY A 104 27.13 -25.36 -9.04
CA GLY A 104 27.62 -26.35 -9.99
C GLY A 104 27.25 -27.78 -9.59
N PRO A 105 27.89 -28.79 -10.20
CA PRO A 105 27.62 -30.20 -9.89
C PRO A 105 27.91 -30.54 -8.43
N ALA A 106 27.01 -31.28 -7.78
CA ALA A 106 27.08 -31.58 -6.35
C ALA A 106 28.37 -32.32 -5.95
N GLU A 107 28.83 -33.28 -6.75
CA GLU A 107 30.06 -34.04 -6.48
C GLU A 107 31.31 -33.17 -6.47
N GLU A 108 31.39 -32.23 -7.42
CA GLU A 108 32.53 -31.32 -7.55
C GLU A 108 32.54 -30.31 -6.40
N LEU A 109 31.36 -29.81 -6.02
CA LEU A 109 31.20 -28.91 -4.88
C LEU A 109 31.62 -29.59 -3.56
N LEU A 110 31.27 -30.85 -3.34
CA LEU A 110 31.68 -31.60 -2.16
C LEU A 110 33.21 -31.72 -2.09
N ARG A 111 33.85 -32.11 -3.19
CA ARG A 111 35.33 -32.18 -3.27
C ARG A 111 36.00 -30.83 -3.00
N ALA A 112 35.41 -29.75 -3.53
CA ALA A 112 35.90 -28.39 -3.27
C ALA A 112 35.78 -28.02 -1.79
N LYS A 113 34.62 -28.29 -1.16
CA LYS A 113 34.39 -28.05 0.27
C LYS A 113 35.38 -28.81 1.15
N ASP A 114 35.63 -30.09 0.85
CA ASP A 114 36.59 -30.90 1.61
C ASP A 114 38.02 -30.37 1.48
N LYS A 115 38.42 -30.00 0.25
CA LYS A 115 39.74 -29.42 -0.03
C LYS A 115 39.96 -28.12 0.75
N PHE A 116 39.05 -27.15 0.64
CA PHE A 116 39.24 -25.83 1.24
C PHE A 116 39.02 -25.81 2.75
N SER A 117 38.21 -26.72 3.29
CA SER A 117 38.06 -26.88 4.74
C SER A 117 39.32 -27.48 5.38
N SER A 118 40.07 -28.29 4.64
CA SER A 118 41.29 -28.96 5.12
C SER A 118 42.57 -28.14 4.88
N ASP A 119 42.53 -27.15 3.97
CA ASP A 119 43.68 -26.32 3.63
C ASP A 119 43.93 -25.25 4.72
N PRO A 120 45.03 -25.31 5.49
CA PRO A 120 45.28 -24.38 6.59
C PRO A 120 45.46 -22.92 6.15
N SER A 121 45.73 -22.67 4.86
CA SER A 121 45.92 -21.30 4.34
C SER A 121 44.61 -20.52 4.15
N VAL A 122 43.49 -21.23 3.92
CA VAL A 122 42.19 -20.62 3.59
C VAL A 122 41.02 -21.16 4.42
N SER A 123 41.21 -22.24 5.18
CA SER A 123 40.15 -22.93 5.93
C SER A 123 39.40 -22.01 6.88
N GLN A 124 40.10 -21.14 7.62
CA GLN A 124 39.45 -20.22 8.54
C GLN A 124 38.52 -19.24 7.81
N SER A 125 39.00 -18.58 6.75
CA SER A 125 38.18 -17.67 5.95
C SER A 125 37.03 -18.38 5.26
N PHE A 126 37.26 -19.61 4.79
CA PHE A 126 36.25 -20.42 4.12
C PHE A 126 35.13 -20.83 5.09
N LEU A 127 35.48 -21.38 6.26
CA LEU A 127 34.51 -21.83 7.26
C LEU A 127 33.72 -20.68 7.90
N LEU A 128 34.31 -19.48 7.96
CA LEU A 128 33.62 -18.26 8.44
C LEU A 128 32.68 -17.66 7.38
N ASP A 129 32.86 -18.00 6.10
CA ASP A 129 32.00 -17.55 5.02
C ASP A 129 30.65 -18.27 5.08
N ARG A 130 29.64 -17.48 5.44
CA ARG A 130 28.26 -17.94 5.69
C ARG A 130 27.51 -18.24 4.40
N VAL A 131 27.94 -17.70 3.27
CA VAL A 131 27.33 -17.97 1.97
C VAL A 131 27.85 -19.31 1.45
N LEU A 132 29.16 -19.55 1.58
CA LEU A 132 29.80 -20.81 1.19
C LEU A 132 29.38 -21.98 2.10
N ASN A 133 29.23 -21.70 3.39
CA ASN A 133 28.94 -22.69 4.43
C ASN A 133 27.71 -22.31 5.27
N PRO A 134 26.50 -22.36 4.67
CA PRO A 134 25.28 -21.87 5.32
C PRO A 134 24.80 -22.77 6.47
N THR A 135 25.32 -24.00 6.58
CA THR A 135 24.99 -24.96 7.66
C THR A 135 25.75 -24.71 8.97
N LEU A 136 26.82 -23.90 8.95
CA LEU A 136 27.66 -23.64 10.12
C LEU A 136 27.11 -22.49 11.01
N GLY A 137 25.87 -22.04 10.81
CA GLY A 137 25.23 -21.01 11.62
C GLY A 137 23.70 -20.94 11.51
N VAL A 138 23.06 -20.28 12.48
CA VAL A 138 21.61 -20.03 12.48
C VAL A 138 21.35 -18.64 11.89
N HIS A 139 21.17 -18.56 10.57
CA HIS A 139 20.89 -17.30 9.86
C HIS A 139 19.42 -17.20 9.48
N LYS A 140 18.56 -17.38 10.48
CA LYS A 140 17.11 -17.20 10.30
C LYS A 140 16.75 -15.73 10.47
N GLY A 141 16.12 -15.16 9.45
CA GLY A 141 15.58 -13.81 9.49
C GLY A 141 15.37 -13.20 8.12
N ILE A 142 14.73 -12.06 8.12
CA ILE A 142 14.50 -11.26 6.92
C ILE A 142 15.60 -10.19 6.82
N MET A 143 16.25 -10.11 5.68
CA MET A 143 17.27 -9.10 5.38
C MET A 143 16.67 -7.80 4.85
N TYR A 144 15.70 -7.90 3.94
CA TYR A 144 15.09 -6.75 3.27
C TYR A 144 13.72 -7.12 2.68
N THR A 145 12.79 -6.15 2.63
CA THR A 145 11.50 -6.31 1.96
C THR A 145 11.21 -5.11 1.07
N SER A 146 10.55 -5.32 -0.06
CA SER A 146 10.15 -4.24 -0.96
C SER A 146 8.78 -4.51 -1.58
N TRP A 147 7.89 -3.52 -1.50
CA TRP A 147 6.53 -3.57 -2.05
C TRP A 147 6.53 -3.17 -3.52
N SER A 148 5.83 -3.94 -4.36
CA SER A 148 5.59 -3.54 -5.74
C SER A 148 4.60 -2.36 -5.81
N PRO A 149 4.55 -1.64 -6.94
CA PRO A 149 3.46 -0.70 -7.20
C PRO A 149 2.08 -1.36 -7.09
N LEU A 150 1.05 -0.54 -6.86
CA LEU A 150 -0.33 -0.99 -6.86
C LEU A 150 -0.72 -1.58 -8.23
N GLY A 151 -1.52 -2.64 -8.25
CA GLY A 151 -2.02 -3.24 -9.49
C GLY A 151 -1.23 -4.44 -10.00
N CYS A 152 -0.28 -4.96 -9.23
CA CYS A 152 0.62 -6.01 -9.72
C CYS A 152 0.09 -7.44 -9.55
N ASP A 153 -0.73 -7.69 -8.52
CA ASP A 153 -1.31 -9.02 -8.29
C ASP A 153 -2.63 -9.26 -9.06
N GLY A 154 -3.17 -10.48 -8.96
CA GLY A 154 -4.42 -10.86 -9.63
C GLY A 154 -5.66 -10.06 -9.20
N ASN A 155 -5.61 -9.37 -8.05
CA ASN A 155 -6.70 -8.56 -7.50
C ASN A 155 -6.46 -7.06 -7.65
N GLY A 156 -5.36 -6.66 -8.29
CA GLY A 156 -4.99 -5.25 -8.45
C GLY A 156 -4.30 -4.63 -7.22
N LEU A 157 -3.79 -5.45 -6.30
CA LEU A 157 -3.03 -5.04 -5.12
C LEU A 157 -1.51 -5.16 -5.36
N SER A 158 -0.72 -4.65 -4.42
CA SER A 158 0.73 -4.79 -4.41
C SER A 158 1.19 -6.23 -4.09
N LEU A 159 2.37 -6.57 -4.59
CA LEU A 159 3.13 -7.78 -4.26
C LEU A 159 4.22 -7.44 -3.24
N LEU A 160 4.70 -8.43 -2.51
CA LEU A 160 5.80 -8.27 -1.57
C LEU A 160 7.01 -9.11 -2.01
N ALA A 161 8.12 -8.45 -2.33
CA ALA A 161 9.41 -9.11 -2.45
C ALA A 161 10.04 -9.26 -1.07
N SER A 162 10.57 -10.45 -0.79
CA SER A 162 11.21 -10.83 0.46
C SER A 162 12.60 -11.36 0.17
N LEU A 163 13.60 -10.78 0.85
CA LEU A 163 14.97 -11.26 0.87
C LEU A 163 15.33 -11.73 2.28
N THR A 164 15.65 -13.00 2.43
CA THR A 164 16.06 -13.60 3.71
C THR A 164 17.56 -13.42 3.98
N LEU A 165 18.00 -13.65 5.22
CA LEU A 165 19.41 -13.57 5.61
C LEU A 165 20.29 -14.67 4.98
N ASP A 166 19.69 -15.79 4.56
CA ASP A 166 20.32 -16.84 3.76
C ASP A 166 20.19 -16.60 2.25
N HIS A 167 19.91 -15.36 1.84
CA HIS A 167 19.94 -14.89 0.46
C HIS A 167 18.86 -15.51 -0.46
N LYS A 168 17.76 -15.98 0.11
CA LYS A 168 16.60 -16.42 -0.65
C LYS A 168 15.72 -15.21 -1.00
N LEU A 169 15.47 -15.04 -2.30
CA LEU A 169 14.64 -13.98 -2.87
C LEU A 169 13.34 -14.57 -3.42
N THR A 170 12.22 -14.22 -2.80
CA THR A 170 10.88 -14.68 -3.17
C THR A 170 9.90 -13.52 -3.34
N VAL A 171 8.95 -13.67 -4.27
CA VAL A 171 7.84 -12.73 -4.46
C VAL A 171 6.56 -13.36 -3.96
N HIS A 172 5.81 -12.64 -3.13
CA HIS A 172 4.60 -13.09 -2.48
C HIS A 172 3.38 -12.28 -2.92
N SER A 173 2.23 -12.94 -3.01
CA SER A 173 0.91 -12.34 -3.22
C SER A 173 -0.03 -12.73 -2.09
N SER A 174 -0.95 -11.83 -1.75
CA SER A 174 -2.02 -12.12 -0.80
C SER A 174 -3.16 -12.85 -1.51
N THR A 175 -3.43 -14.08 -1.07
CA THR A 175 -4.57 -14.87 -1.52
C THR A 175 -5.63 -14.88 -0.43
N LYS A 176 -6.90 -14.65 -0.81
CA LYS A 176 -8.04 -14.63 0.12
C LYS A 176 -7.84 -13.71 1.33
N ARG A 177 -7.08 -12.61 1.17
CA ARG A 177 -6.73 -11.60 2.19
C ARG A 177 -5.85 -12.07 3.35
N LEU A 178 -6.08 -13.27 3.88
CA LEU A 178 -5.46 -13.77 5.10
C LEU A 178 -4.21 -14.63 4.85
N GLN A 179 -4.00 -15.06 3.61
CA GLN A 179 -2.96 -16.02 3.26
C GLN A 179 -1.97 -15.41 2.29
N TRP A 180 -0.71 -15.81 2.42
CA TRP A 180 0.37 -15.36 1.55
C TRP A 180 0.97 -16.55 0.84
N THR A 181 1.05 -16.46 -0.49
CA THR A 181 1.59 -17.51 -1.34
C THR A 181 2.79 -16.99 -2.11
N VAL A 182 3.82 -17.83 -2.25
CA VAL A 182 4.97 -17.53 -3.11
C VAL A 182 4.54 -17.65 -4.56
N VAL A 183 4.62 -16.54 -5.30
CA VAL A 183 4.29 -16.46 -6.73
C VAL A 183 5.49 -16.83 -7.58
N ALA A 184 6.69 -16.39 -7.18
CA ALA A 184 7.95 -16.74 -7.83
C ALA A 184 9.09 -16.85 -6.81
N ASP A 185 9.94 -17.87 -7.00
CA ASP A 185 11.22 -18.05 -6.31
C ASP A 185 12.32 -17.61 -7.27
N LEU A 186 12.79 -16.37 -7.11
CA LEU A 186 13.73 -15.76 -8.05
C LEU A 186 15.14 -16.30 -7.86
N THR A 187 15.51 -16.71 -6.65
CA THR A 187 16.78 -17.39 -6.39
C THR A 187 16.86 -18.70 -7.17
N GLN A 188 15.80 -19.52 -7.12
CA GLN A 188 15.73 -20.76 -7.89
C GLN A 188 15.83 -20.48 -9.40
N LEU A 189 15.00 -19.59 -9.92
CA LEU A 189 14.93 -19.27 -11.36
C LEU A 189 16.26 -18.71 -11.88
N TYR A 190 16.95 -17.88 -11.07
CA TYR A 190 18.24 -17.33 -11.46
C TYR A 190 19.35 -18.38 -11.47
N GLY A 191 19.37 -19.26 -10.46
CA GLY A 191 20.32 -20.37 -10.41
C GLY A 191 20.19 -21.29 -11.63
N GLU A 192 18.97 -21.63 -12.03
CA GLU A 192 18.68 -22.41 -13.25
C GLU A 192 19.13 -21.68 -14.54
N SER A 193 18.92 -20.36 -14.58
CA SER A 193 19.38 -19.51 -15.69
C SER A 193 20.90 -19.39 -15.76
N LEU A 194 21.61 -19.37 -14.63
CA LEU A 194 23.08 -19.36 -14.60
C LEU A 194 23.67 -20.72 -14.98
N GLU A 195 23.08 -21.80 -14.47
CA GLU A 195 23.49 -23.17 -14.77
C GLU A 195 23.38 -23.47 -16.27
N SER A 196 22.26 -23.10 -16.90
CA SER A 196 22.06 -23.26 -18.35
C SER A 196 23.03 -22.42 -19.19
N ARG A 197 23.57 -21.33 -18.65
CA ARG A 197 24.61 -20.51 -19.28
C ARG A 197 26.04 -20.96 -18.93
N GLY A 198 26.21 -21.98 -18.10
CA GLY A 198 27.52 -22.41 -17.62
C GLY A 198 28.23 -21.35 -16.78
N TYR A 199 27.48 -20.51 -16.06
CA TYR A 199 28.02 -19.44 -15.18
C TYR A 199 28.89 -18.39 -15.90
N SER A 200 28.67 -18.21 -17.21
CA SER A 200 29.31 -17.16 -17.99
C SER A 200 28.62 -15.80 -17.81
N VAL A 201 29.39 -14.73 -18.01
CA VAL A 201 28.82 -13.38 -18.17
C VAL A 201 27.98 -13.36 -19.44
N GLN A 202 26.85 -12.65 -19.46
CA GLN A 202 25.92 -12.64 -20.59
C GLN A 202 26.64 -12.30 -21.92
N GLY A 203 26.80 -13.30 -22.80
CA GLY A 203 27.50 -13.19 -24.08
C GLY A 203 29.02 -13.46 -24.05
N GLY A 204 29.57 -13.94 -22.94
CA GLY A 204 30.99 -14.30 -22.79
C GLY A 204 31.26 -15.81 -22.85
N GLU A 205 32.54 -16.18 -22.94
CA GLU A 205 32.98 -17.57 -22.87
C GLU A 205 32.78 -18.14 -21.45
N PRO A 206 32.52 -19.46 -21.32
CA PRO A 206 32.47 -20.12 -20.02
C PRO A 206 33.82 -20.03 -19.29
N PRO A 207 33.81 -19.96 -17.95
CA PRO A 207 35.04 -19.93 -17.16
C PRO A 207 35.87 -21.19 -17.43
N LYS A 208 37.19 -21.02 -17.62
CA LYS A 208 38.14 -22.14 -17.79
C LYS A 208 38.47 -22.84 -16.47
N ALA A 209 38.32 -22.14 -15.35
CA ALA A 209 38.54 -22.66 -14.00
C ALA A 209 37.36 -23.50 -13.52
N ASN A 210 37.66 -24.53 -12.73
CA ASN A 210 36.67 -25.43 -12.13
C ASN A 210 36.44 -25.07 -10.65
N LEU A 211 35.55 -25.76 -9.94
CA LEU A 211 35.21 -25.43 -8.55
C LEU A 211 36.34 -25.71 -7.55
N LEU A 212 37.42 -26.38 -7.97
CA LEU A 212 38.61 -26.60 -7.15
C LEU A 212 39.53 -25.36 -7.11
N ASP A 213 39.21 -24.31 -7.87
CA ASP A 213 39.75 -22.95 -7.72
C ASP A 213 38.84 -22.14 -6.79
N LEU A 214 39.41 -21.63 -5.69
CA LEU A 214 38.66 -20.88 -4.68
C LEU A 214 38.06 -19.60 -5.26
N ALA A 215 38.77 -18.93 -6.17
CA ALA A 215 38.31 -17.69 -6.77
C ALA A 215 37.08 -17.93 -7.66
N GLU A 216 37.06 -19.04 -8.41
CA GLU A 216 35.89 -19.42 -9.22
C GLU A 216 34.71 -19.85 -8.34
N LEU A 217 34.97 -20.61 -7.27
CA LEU A 217 33.93 -20.98 -6.31
C LEU A 217 33.29 -19.73 -5.70
N GLN A 218 34.09 -18.81 -5.16
CA GLN A 218 33.63 -17.54 -4.60
C GLN A 218 32.87 -16.72 -5.64
N ARG A 219 33.37 -16.61 -6.88
CA ARG A 219 32.70 -15.89 -7.96
C ARG A 219 31.28 -16.41 -8.21
N ARG A 220 31.08 -17.74 -8.23
CA ARG A 220 29.75 -18.34 -8.46
C ARG A 220 28.76 -18.12 -7.32
N TYR A 221 29.25 -18.06 -6.10
CA TYR A 221 28.45 -17.66 -4.95
C TYR A 221 28.09 -16.17 -5.01
N LEU A 222 29.07 -15.28 -5.17
CA LEU A 222 28.86 -13.82 -5.23
C LEU A 222 27.92 -13.39 -6.37
N MET A 223 27.91 -14.12 -7.50
CA MET A 223 26.95 -13.90 -8.59
C MET A 223 25.50 -14.17 -8.19
N GLN A 224 25.26 -15.00 -7.19
CA GLN A 224 23.95 -15.47 -6.74
C GLN A 224 23.55 -14.94 -5.36
N THR A 225 24.35 -14.06 -4.76
CA THR A 225 24.10 -13.47 -3.46
C THR A 225 23.44 -12.09 -3.60
N PRO A 226 22.10 -11.97 -3.55
CA PRO A 226 21.42 -10.68 -3.53
C PRO A 226 21.70 -9.90 -2.23
N VAL A 227 21.86 -8.58 -2.39
CA VAL A 227 22.09 -7.59 -1.32
C VAL A 227 20.89 -6.66 -1.15
N ARG A 228 20.31 -6.19 -2.27
CA ARG A 228 19.17 -5.26 -2.30
C ARG A 228 18.28 -5.49 -3.52
N MET A 229 17.05 -4.99 -3.46
CA MET A 229 16.09 -5.07 -4.55
C MET A 229 15.15 -3.86 -4.57
N GLU A 230 14.79 -3.38 -5.76
CA GLU A 230 13.85 -2.27 -5.94
C GLU A 230 12.97 -2.43 -7.18
N TRP A 231 11.70 -2.06 -7.04
CA TRP A 231 10.70 -2.13 -8.10
C TRP A 231 10.69 -0.85 -8.96
N SER A 232 10.44 -1.00 -10.26
CA SER A 232 10.10 0.13 -11.14
C SER A 232 8.63 0.54 -10.98
N SER A 233 8.21 1.65 -11.59
CA SER A 233 6.77 1.88 -11.81
C SER A 233 6.20 0.92 -12.86
N VAL A 234 4.87 0.81 -12.91
CA VAL A 234 4.17 0.03 -13.92
C VAL A 234 4.32 0.70 -15.29
N CYS A 235 4.76 -0.08 -16.28
CA CYS A 235 4.85 0.31 -17.67
C CYS A 235 3.75 -0.38 -18.48
N THR A 236 2.86 0.40 -19.08
CA THR A 236 1.80 -0.10 -19.97
C THR A 236 2.25 0.02 -21.41
N THR A 237 2.26 -1.09 -22.14
CA THR A 237 2.59 -1.14 -23.57
C THR A 237 1.40 -1.63 -24.38
N GLN A 238 1.14 -1.00 -25.52
CA GLN A 238 0.04 -1.42 -26.41
C GLN A 238 0.54 -2.49 -27.37
N HIS A 239 -0.04 -3.68 -27.29
CA HIS A 239 0.22 -4.76 -28.25
C HIS A 239 -0.91 -4.87 -29.26
N VAL A 240 -0.56 -4.89 -30.55
CA VAL A 240 -1.50 -5.22 -31.63
C VAL A 240 -1.69 -6.73 -31.66
N GLN A 241 -2.91 -7.18 -31.41
CA GLN A 241 -3.27 -8.59 -31.58
C GLN A 241 -3.45 -8.93 -33.06
N THR A 242 -3.40 -10.23 -33.37
CA THR A 242 -3.61 -10.78 -34.73
C THR A 242 -4.95 -10.38 -35.37
N ASN A 243 -5.91 -9.92 -34.56
CA ASN A 243 -7.23 -9.44 -34.98
C ASN A 243 -7.29 -7.90 -35.17
N ASN A 244 -6.14 -7.20 -35.25
CA ASN A 244 -6.02 -5.73 -35.28
C ASN A 244 -6.67 -4.99 -34.08
N LYS A 245 -6.95 -5.69 -32.97
CA LYS A 245 -7.35 -5.06 -31.71
C LYS A 245 -6.13 -4.74 -30.86
N TRP A 246 -6.16 -3.58 -30.21
CA TRP A 246 -5.13 -3.16 -29.27
C TRP A 246 -5.42 -3.77 -27.91
N LYS A 247 -4.41 -4.40 -27.30
CA LYS A 247 -4.44 -4.83 -25.91
C LYS A 247 -3.34 -4.13 -25.15
N ASP A 248 -3.71 -3.42 -24.10
CA ASP A 248 -2.76 -2.87 -23.14
C ASP A 248 -2.20 -4.02 -22.30
N VAL A 249 -0.88 -4.17 -22.31
CA VAL A 249 -0.14 -5.15 -21.51
C VAL A 249 0.69 -4.37 -20.48
N GLY A 250 0.33 -4.53 -19.21
CA GLY A 250 1.08 -4.00 -18.09
C GLY A 250 2.32 -4.85 -17.83
N THR A 251 3.45 -4.20 -17.58
CA THR A 251 4.71 -4.83 -17.17
C THR A 251 5.31 -4.08 -16.01
N VAL A 252 6.04 -4.79 -15.16
CA VAL A 252 6.80 -4.22 -14.04
C VAL A 252 8.18 -4.84 -13.98
N LEU A 253 9.17 -4.07 -13.54
CA LEU A 253 10.55 -4.51 -13.42
C LEU A 253 10.96 -4.59 -11.95
N LEU A 254 11.80 -5.58 -11.62
CA LEU A 254 12.49 -5.68 -10.33
C LEU A 254 13.98 -5.73 -10.59
N ALA A 255 14.72 -4.75 -10.09
CA ALA A 255 16.18 -4.79 -10.10
C ALA A 255 16.68 -5.40 -8.79
N VAL A 256 17.65 -6.30 -8.90
CA VAL A 256 18.29 -6.99 -7.79
C VAL A 256 19.79 -6.74 -7.88
N LEU A 257 20.34 -6.15 -6.82
CA LEU A 257 21.76 -5.89 -6.68
C LEU A 257 22.44 -7.10 -6.04
N MET A 258 23.43 -7.67 -6.74
CA MET A 258 24.23 -8.80 -6.29
C MET A 258 25.51 -8.34 -5.58
N GLU A 259 26.08 -9.19 -4.74
CA GLU A 259 27.29 -8.90 -3.97
C GLU A 259 28.52 -8.67 -4.85
N ASN A 260 28.58 -9.32 -6.02
CA ASN A 260 29.62 -9.09 -7.02
C ASN A 260 29.52 -7.73 -7.75
N GLY A 261 28.49 -6.93 -7.50
CA GLY A 261 28.24 -5.67 -8.19
C GLY A 261 27.31 -5.77 -9.41
N ASP A 262 26.89 -6.96 -9.82
CA ASP A 262 25.96 -7.08 -10.94
C ASP A 262 24.53 -6.71 -10.54
N LEU A 263 23.80 -6.11 -11.48
CA LEU A 263 22.39 -5.82 -11.38
C LEU A 263 21.61 -6.79 -12.25
N VAL A 264 20.76 -7.59 -11.62
CA VAL A 264 19.84 -8.50 -12.30
C VAL A 264 18.47 -7.85 -12.37
N VAL A 265 18.00 -7.57 -13.59
CA VAL A 265 16.70 -6.93 -13.84
C VAL A 265 15.72 -7.96 -14.38
N TRP A 266 14.69 -8.22 -13.59
CA TRP A 266 13.57 -9.10 -13.93
C TRP A 266 12.45 -8.30 -14.56
N GLN A 267 11.82 -8.86 -15.59
CA GLN A 267 10.63 -8.32 -16.22
C GLN A 267 9.44 -9.26 -15.98
N PHE A 268 8.36 -8.71 -15.42
CA PHE A 268 7.12 -9.44 -15.17
C PHE A 268 5.97 -8.89 -16.01
N CYS A 269 5.14 -9.77 -16.54
CA CYS A 269 3.84 -9.42 -17.10
C CYS A 269 2.79 -9.31 -15.98
N LEU A 270 1.93 -8.30 -16.07
CA LEU A 270 0.84 -8.09 -15.12
C LEU A 270 -0.51 -8.61 -15.66
N PRO A 271 -1.39 -9.12 -14.78
CA PRO A 271 -1.13 -9.42 -13.37
C PRO A 271 -0.17 -10.61 -13.20
N MET A 272 0.61 -10.61 -12.12
CA MET A 272 1.53 -11.70 -11.81
C MET A 272 0.77 -12.84 -11.13
N LEU A 273 0.62 -13.97 -11.82
CA LEU A 273 -0.16 -15.13 -11.35
C LEU A 273 0.74 -16.32 -10.96
N GLY A 274 2.00 -16.34 -11.42
CA GLY A 274 2.93 -17.42 -11.12
C GLY A 274 4.29 -17.23 -11.80
N LYS A 275 5.06 -18.31 -11.88
CA LYS A 275 6.39 -18.34 -12.52
C LYS A 275 6.34 -17.98 -14.01
N ASP A 276 5.26 -18.34 -14.70
CA ASP A 276 5.07 -18.06 -16.13
C ASP A 276 4.86 -16.57 -16.43
N SER A 277 4.62 -15.74 -15.40
CA SER A 277 4.55 -14.29 -15.54
C SER A 277 5.94 -13.65 -15.72
N VAL A 278 7.04 -14.39 -15.51
CA VAL A 278 8.41 -13.91 -15.74
C VAL A 278 8.70 -13.91 -17.25
N VAL A 279 8.87 -12.73 -17.82
CA VAL A 279 9.09 -12.52 -19.27
C VAL A 279 10.57 -12.60 -19.61
N SER A 280 11.43 -11.94 -18.82
CA SER A 280 12.88 -11.91 -19.07
C SER A 280 13.69 -11.61 -17.81
N CYS A 281 14.97 -11.94 -17.87
CA CYS A 281 15.97 -11.67 -16.82
C CYS A 281 17.27 -11.23 -17.51
N ASN A 282 17.71 -9.99 -17.26
CA ASN A 282 18.91 -9.40 -17.85
C ASN A 282 19.94 -9.03 -16.77
N THR A 283 21.23 -9.12 -17.08
CA THR A 283 22.32 -8.76 -16.15
C THR A 283 23.07 -7.53 -16.66
N ILE A 284 23.28 -6.54 -15.78
CA ILE A 284 24.00 -5.29 -16.06
C ILE A 284 25.17 -5.17 -15.08
N GLN A 285 26.38 -4.95 -15.58
CA GLN A 285 27.55 -4.72 -14.74
C GLN A 285 27.55 -3.28 -14.21
N SER A 286 27.53 -3.10 -12.88
CA SER A 286 27.52 -1.76 -12.29
C SER A 286 28.88 -1.05 -12.31
N GLY A 287 29.96 -1.82 -12.22
CA GLY A 287 31.31 -1.28 -11.99
C GLY A 287 31.46 -0.57 -10.64
N VAL A 288 30.58 -0.85 -9.66
CA VAL A 288 30.67 -0.34 -8.28
C VAL A 288 31.22 -1.46 -7.39
N SER A 289 32.32 -1.18 -6.69
CA SER A 289 32.88 -2.10 -5.69
C SER A 289 32.07 -2.07 -4.39
N SER A 290 31.91 -3.23 -3.75
CA SER A 290 31.19 -3.39 -2.48
C SER A 290 29.83 -2.69 -2.45
N PRO A 291 28.89 -3.08 -3.32
CA PRO A 291 27.59 -2.43 -3.41
C PRO A 291 26.77 -2.63 -2.12
N SER A 292 26.08 -1.59 -1.66
CA SER A 292 25.33 -1.63 -0.39
C SER A 292 23.85 -1.28 -0.54
N VAL A 293 23.50 -0.41 -1.50
CA VAL A 293 22.15 0.15 -1.65
C VAL A 293 21.79 0.30 -3.11
N LEU A 294 20.50 0.10 -3.40
CA LEU A 294 19.89 0.25 -4.72
C LEU A 294 18.68 1.18 -4.61
N ALA A 295 18.49 2.06 -5.57
CA ALA A 295 17.26 2.83 -5.74
C ALA A 295 16.89 2.92 -7.22
N TRP A 296 15.60 2.83 -7.52
CA TRP A 296 15.10 3.04 -8.88
C TRP A 296 14.75 4.52 -9.08
N TRP A 297 15.41 5.18 -10.03
CA TRP A 297 15.12 6.56 -10.40
C TRP A 297 14.27 6.59 -11.66
N GLU A 298 13.17 7.33 -11.61
CA GLU A 298 12.34 7.63 -12.77
C GLU A 298 12.05 9.12 -12.85
N TYR A 299 12.00 9.61 -14.08
CA TYR A 299 11.70 10.99 -14.42
C TYR A 299 10.66 11.01 -15.54
N GLU A 300 9.54 11.67 -15.31
CA GLU A 300 8.48 11.81 -16.30
C GLU A 300 8.32 13.27 -16.74
N HIS A 301 8.39 13.48 -18.05
CA HIS A 301 8.14 14.78 -18.66
C HIS A 301 7.50 14.60 -20.03
N SER A 302 6.40 15.33 -20.29
CA SER A 302 5.64 15.29 -21.55
C SER A 302 5.33 13.88 -22.09
N GLY A 303 5.01 12.94 -21.18
CA GLY A 303 4.68 11.55 -21.52
C GLY A 303 5.88 10.67 -21.88
N ARG A 304 7.12 11.18 -21.77
CA ARG A 304 8.34 10.38 -21.86
C ARG A 304 8.84 10.08 -20.45
N LYS A 305 9.07 8.80 -20.18
CA LYS A 305 9.67 8.31 -18.93
C LYS A 305 11.14 7.98 -19.16
N MET A 306 12.02 8.68 -18.45
CA MET A 306 13.43 8.36 -18.34
C MET A 306 13.69 7.64 -17.02
N SER A 307 14.57 6.66 -17.03
CA SER A 307 14.86 5.83 -15.86
C SER A 307 16.35 5.51 -15.71
N GLY A 308 16.77 5.26 -14.48
CA GLY A 308 18.11 4.75 -14.16
C GLY A 308 18.13 4.02 -12.82
N LEU A 309 19.17 3.21 -12.60
CA LEU A 309 19.40 2.53 -11.33
C LEU A 309 20.50 3.24 -10.55
N ILE A 310 20.18 3.71 -9.35
CA ILE A 310 21.17 4.34 -8.47
C ILE A 310 21.77 3.25 -7.59
N VAL A 311 23.08 3.07 -7.68
CA VAL A 311 23.85 2.13 -6.85
C VAL A 311 24.76 2.92 -5.94
N GLY A 312 24.63 2.68 -4.63
CA GLY A 312 25.54 3.18 -3.62
C GLY A 312 26.45 2.09 -3.09
N SER A 313 27.65 2.49 -2.65
CA SER A 313 28.68 1.58 -2.15
C SER A 313 28.83 1.66 -0.62
N ALA A 314 29.26 0.55 -0.03
CA ALA A 314 29.71 0.49 1.36
C ALA A 314 30.97 1.34 1.61
N VAL A 315 31.74 1.68 0.56
CA VAL A 315 32.93 2.53 0.67
C VAL A 315 32.67 4.01 0.34
N GLY A 316 31.45 4.34 -0.08
CA GLY A 316 30.97 5.73 -0.20
C GLY A 316 30.44 6.20 -1.56
N PRO A 317 31.05 5.86 -2.71
CA PRO A 317 30.62 6.38 -4.00
C PRO A 317 29.19 5.98 -4.38
N VAL A 318 28.52 6.82 -5.17
CA VAL A 318 27.17 6.58 -5.69
C VAL A 318 27.09 6.97 -7.16
N LYS A 319 26.47 6.10 -7.96
CA LYS A 319 26.34 6.28 -9.42
C LYS A 319 24.93 5.94 -9.88
N ILE A 320 24.43 6.68 -10.86
CA ILE A 320 23.26 6.31 -11.65
C ILE A 320 23.74 5.51 -12.86
N LEU A 321 23.14 4.36 -13.09
CA LEU A 321 23.43 3.46 -14.19
C LEU A 321 22.30 3.46 -15.21
N PRO A 322 22.64 3.35 -16.50
CA PRO A 322 21.65 3.22 -17.56
C PRO A 322 21.03 1.82 -17.57
N VAL A 323 19.71 1.77 -17.73
CA VAL A 323 18.90 0.55 -17.82
C VAL A 323 18.56 0.33 -19.30
N ASN A 324 19.49 -0.28 -20.05
CA ASN A 324 19.31 -0.52 -21.48
C ASN A 324 18.59 -1.86 -21.73
N LEU A 325 17.27 -1.87 -21.56
CA LEU A 325 16.43 -3.04 -21.82
C LEU A 325 15.95 -3.02 -23.27
N LYS A 326 16.71 -3.66 -24.17
CA LYS A 326 16.34 -3.81 -25.59
C LYS A 326 14.94 -4.39 -25.81
N ALA A 327 14.42 -5.13 -24.84
CA ALA A 327 13.12 -5.80 -24.88
C ALA A 327 11.92 -4.91 -24.50
N VAL A 328 12.13 -3.79 -23.79
CA VAL A 328 11.02 -2.96 -23.28
C VAL A 328 10.90 -1.69 -24.13
N LYS A 329 9.94 -1.71 -25.06
CA LYS A 329 9.63 -0.54 -25.91
C LYS A 329 9.12 0.62 -25.06
N GLY A 330 9.68 1.81 -25.27
CA GLY A 330 9.24 3.04 -24.59
C GLY A 330 9.97 3.37 -23.28
N TYR A 331 10.90 2.52 -22.83
CA TYR A 331 11.77 2.80 -21.70
C TYR A 331 12.99 3.61 -22.16
N PHE A 332 13.08 4.89 -21.76
CA PHE A 332 14.25 5.72 -22.06
C PHE A 332 15.22 5.68 -20.89
N THR A 333 16.51 5.59 -21.16
CA THR A 333 17.54 5.62 -20.12
C THR A 333 18.69 6.55 -20.49
N LEU A 334 19.60 6.77 -19.54
CA LEU A 334 20.83 7.51 -19.74
C LEU A 334 21.72 6.80 -20.76
N ARG A 335 22.58 7.55 -21.45
CA ARG A 335 23.55 6.96 -22.39
C ARG A 335 24.80 6.42 -21.68
N GLN A 336 25.20 7.09 -20.60
CA GLN A 336 26.39 6.77 -19.82
C GLN A 336 26.04 6.84 -18.33
N PRO A 337 26.77 6.10 -17.48
CA PRO A 337 26.68 6.24 -16.04
C PRO A 337 26.96 7.67 -15.58
N VAL A 338 26.20 8.14 -14.59
CA VAL A 338 26.35 9.48 -13.99
C VAL A 338 26.82 9.31 -12.55
N VAL A 339 27.96 9.91 -12.20
CA VAL A 339 28.48 9.86 -10.82
C VAL A 339 27.81 10.96 -10.01
N LEU A 340 27.15 10.58 -8.89
CA LEU A 340 26.51 11.53 -7.98
C LEU A 340 27.47 11.98 -6.88
N TRP A 341 28.20 11.03 -6.31
CA TRP A 341 29.24 11.25 -5.30
C TRP A 341 30.41 10.33 -5.64
N GLN A 342 31.62 10.89 -5.73
CA GLN A 342 32.82 10.17 -6.19
C GLN A 342 33.71 9.73 -5.04
N GLU A 343 33.60 10.38 -3.88
CA GLU A 343 34.49 10.18 -2.74
C GLU A 343 34.33 8.78 -2.13
N SER A 344 35.47 8.13 -1.88
CA SER A 344 35.57 6.85 -1.16
C SER A 344 36.06 7.09 0.26
N ASP A 345 35.23 7.71 1.07
CA ASP A 345 35.52 8.12 2.47
C ASP A 345 35.30 6.99 3.51
N GLN A 346 34.98 5.76 3.07
CA GLN A 346 34.66 4.60 3.91
C GLN A 346 33.42 4.78 4.79
N ILE A 347 32.57 5.77 4.49
CA ILE A 347 31.28 5.97 5.13
C ILE A 347 30.21 5.28 4.27
N PRO A 348 29.63 4.16 4.72
CA PRO A 348 28.68 3.40 3.92
C PRO A 348 27.42 4.20 3.62
N VAL A 349 26.94 4.06 2.38
CA VAL A 349 25.62 4.56 2.00
C VAL A 349 24.58 3.52 2.42
N HIS A 350 23.73 3.88 3.38
CA HIS A 350 22.79 2.93 3.97
C HIS A 350 21.42 2.92 3.29
N ASN A 351 20.94 4.07 2.83
CA ASN A 351 19.60 4.26 2.30
C ASN A 351 19.63 5.37 1.23
N ILE A 352 18.92 5.17 0.12
CA ILE A 352 18.72 6.15 -0.94
C ILE A 352 17.23 6.23 -1.25
N LYS A 353 16.67 7.44 -1.33
CA LYS A 353 15.30 7.67 -1.81
C LYS A 353 15.28 8.68 -2.96
N CYS A 354 14.47 8.41 -3.97
CA CYS A 354 14.26 9.27 -5.13
C CYS A 354 12.88 9.91 -5.05
N ILE A 355 12.82 11.23 -5.10
CA ILE A 355 11.59 12.01 -4.91
C ILE A 355 11.38 12.87 -6.15
N SER A 356 10.20 12.76 -6.77
CA SER A 356 9.82 13.65 -7.87
C SER A 356 9.25 14.94 -7.31
N LEU A 357 9.76 16.08 -7.76
CA LEU A 357 9.36 17.40 -7.31
C LEU A 357 9.10 18.32 -8.50
N PHE A 358 8.30 19.35 -8.28
CA PHE A 358 8.14 20.46 -9.21
C PHE A 358 9.00 21.64 -8.76
N HIS A 359 9.90 22.11 -9.62
CA HIS A 359 10.72 23.28 -9.33
C HIS A 359 9.89 24.55 -9.63
N PRO A 360 9.46 25.33 -8.62
CA PRO A 360 8.54 26.44 -8.82
C PRO A 360 9.17 27.58 -9.64
N LYS A 361 10.45 27.92 -9.37
CA LYS A 361 11.13 29.03 -10.08
C LYS A 361 11.48 28.71 -11.54
N GLN A 362 11.92 27.49 -11.83
CA GLN A 362 12.28 27.04 -13.19
C GLN A 362 11.07 26.47 -13.95
N ASN A 363 9.93 26.32 -13.28
CA ASN A 363 8.67 25.80 -13.83
C ASN A 363 8.84 24.44 -14.53
N CYS A 364 9.59 23.53 -13.91
CA CYS A 364 9.96 22.24 -14.51
C CYS A 364 9.90 21.10 -13.48
N ASN A 365 9.68 19.87 -13.97
CA ASN A 365 9.82 18.67 -13.15
C ASN A 365 11.31 18.42 -12.87
N CYS A 366 11.62 18.00 -11.65
CA CYS A 366 12.96 17.66 -11.19
C CYS A 366 12.92 16.43 -10.27
N SER A 367 14.06 15.77 -10.09
CA SER A 367 14.17 14.65 -9.16
C SER A 367 15.18 14.97 -8.07
N LEU A 368 14.78 14.82 -6.81
CA LEU A 368 15.64 14.94 -5.65
C LEU A 368 16.03 13.53 -5.19
N VAL A 369 17.32 13.21 -5.30
CA VAL A 369 17.92 11.99 -4.77
C VAL A 369 18.53 12.32 -3.42
N VAL A 370 18.14 11.60 -2.37
CA VAL A 370 18.72 11.75 -1.03
C VAL A 370 19.36 10.46 -0.57
N ALA A 371 20.51 10.57 0.10
CA ALA A 371 21.31 9.45 0.56
C ALA A 371 21.71 9.65 2.03
N ALA A 372 21.44 8.65 2.88
CA ALA A 372 21.83 8.67 4.28
C ALA A 372 23.24 8.05 4.46
N ARG A 373 24.15 8.82 5.07
CA ARG A 373 25.56 8.43 5.30
C ARG A 373 25.98 8.82 6.72
N GLY A 374 26.09 7.84 7.61
CA GLY A 374 26.31 8.10 9.04
C GLY A 374 25.19 8.98 9.62
N SER A 375 25.54 10.11 10.24
CA SER A 375 24.57 11.09 10.77
C SER A 375 24.20 12.20 9.77
N TYR A 376 24.72 12.14 8.55
CA TYR A 376 24.54 13.15 7.52
C TYR A 376 23.54 12.71 6.44
N LEU A 377 22.83 13.70 5.90
CA LEU A 377 21.96 13.52 4.74
C LEU A 377 22.59 14.21 3.53
N PHE A 378 22.98 13.44 2.53
CA PHE A 378 23.44 13.95 1.25
C PHE A 378 22.23 14.09 0.32
N TRP A 379 22.23 15.12 -0.51
CA TRP A 379 21.17 15.34 -1.48
C TRP A 379 21.73 15.74 -2.84
N CYS A 380 21.02 15.32 -3.88
CA CYS A 380 21.34 15.64 -5.25
C CYS A 380 20.07 16.00 -6.01
N LEU A 381 20.03 17.18 -6.60
CA LEU A 381 18.96 17.63 -7.48
C LEU A 381 19.34 17.35 -8.94
N LEU A 382 18.50 16.57 -9.60
CA LEU A 382 18.58 16.20 -11.00
C LEU A 382 17.61 17.06 -11.81
N LEU A 383 18.16 17.88 -12.71
CA LEU A 383 17.40 18.78 -13.59
C LEU A 383 17.64 18.39 -15.05
N ILE A 384 16.58 18.07 -15.78
CA ILE A 384 16.68 17.75 -17.20
C ILE A 384 16.30 18.99 -18.02
N SER A 385 17.28 19.48 -18.79
CA SER A 385 17.13 20.63 -19.68
C SER A 385 17.35 20.21 -21.13
N LYS A 386 17.14 21.14 -22.08
CA LYS A 386 17.49 20.91 -23.50
C LYS A 386 18.98 20.59 -23.71
N ALA A 387 19.86 21.03 -22.81
CA ALA A 387 21.30 20.80 -22.88
C ALA A 387 21.73 19.45 -22.28
N GLY A 388 20.83 18.74 -21.58
CA GLY A 388 21.11 17.47 -20.92
C GLY A 388 20.71 17.45 -19.44
N LEU A 389 21.23 16.45 -18.72
CA LEU A 389 21.04 16.26 -17.29
C LEU A 389 22.05 17.10 -16.50
N ASN A 390 21.55 18.04 -15.70
CA ASN A 390 22.33 18.80 -14.74
C ASN A 390 22.20 18.17 -13.35
N VAL A 391 23.32 18.09 -12.64
CA VAL A 391 23.44 17.43 -11.35
C VAL A 391 23.98 18.46 -10.36
N HIS A 392 23.17 18.81 -9.36
CA HIS A 392 23.60 19.64 -8.23
C HIS A 392 23.60 18.79 -6.98
N ASN A 393 24.70 18.75 -6.23
CA ASN A 393 24.79 17.95 -5.01
C ASN A 393 25.28 18.80 -3.83
N SER A 394 24.85 18.42 -2.62
CA SER A 394 25.36 18.97 -1.36
C SER A 394 24.94 18.04 -0.22
N HIS A 395 25.07 18.51 1.02
CA HIS A 395 24.70 17.77 2.22
C HIS A 395 24.08 18.69 3.28
N VAL A 396 23.32 18.08 4.19
CA VAL A 396 22.75 18.71 5.37
C VAL A 396 23.64 18.41 6.57
N THR A 397 24.14 19.45 7.23
CA THR A 397 24.95 19.33 8.45
C THR A 397 24.07 19.43 9.70
N GLY A 398 24.51 18.81 10.80
CA GLY A 398 23.86 18.93 12.10
C GLY A 398 22.46 18.29 12.21
N LEU A 399 22.10 17.37 11.31
CA LEU A 399 20.78 16.77 11.32
C LEU A 399 20.57 15.87 12.55
N HIS A 400 21.45 14.90 12.80
CA HIS A 400 21.42 14.07 14.00
C HIS A 400 22.80 14.03 14.66
N SER A 401 22.84 13.81 15.97
CA SER A 401 24.08 13.57 16.71
C SER A 401 24.53 12.11 16.60
N THR A 402 23.59 11.19 16.35
CA THR A 402 23.84 9.76 16.13
C THR A 402 23.51 9.37 14.67
N PRO A 403 24.02 8.22 14.18
CA PRO A 403 23.76 7.79 12.80
C PRO A 403 22.27 7.64 12.49
N ILE A 404 21.90 7.97 11.24
CA ILE A 404 20.57 7.76 10.67
C ILE A 404 20.37 6.26 10.49
N VAL A 405 19.33 5.71 11.13
CA VAL A 405 18.99 4.28 11.08
C VAL A 405 17.99 3.99 9.97
N SER A 406 17.08 4.92 9.69
CA SER A 406 16.06 4.78 8.65
C SER A 406 15.68 6.12 8.05
N MET A 407 15.34 6.09 6.76
CA MET A 407 14.89 7.24 6.00
C MET A 407 13.72 6.83 5.11
N THR A 408 12.66 7.64 5.11
CA THR A 408 11.48 7.47 4.26
C THR A 408 11.05 8.82 3.70
N ALA A 409 10.34 8.83 2.58
CA ALA A 409 9.86 10.05 1.95
C ALA A 409 8.36 9.97 1.72
N SER A 410 7.67 11.10 1.94
CA SER A 410 6.27 11.26 1.53
C SER A 410 6.22 11.45 0.02
N ARG A 411 5.31 10.72 -0.63
CA ARG A 411 5.01 10.89 -2.06
C ARG A 411 4.34 12.22 -2.35
N GLN A 412 3.58 12.73 -1.38
CA GLN A 412 2.92 14.01 -1.45
C GLN A 412 3.78 15.09 -0.77
N GLY A 413 4.07 16.17 -1.49
CA GLY A 413 4.82 17.31 -0.95
C GLY A 413 6.32 17.06 -0.74
N GLY A 414 6.83 15.86 -0.99
CA GLY A 414 8.27 15.56 -1.04
C GLY A 414 9.02 15.72 0.29
N SER A 415 8.30 15.70 1.42
CA SER A 415 8.91 15.73 2.74
C SER A 415 9.69 14.44 3.01
N ILE A 416 10.87 14.56 3.63
CA ILE A 416 11.74 13.45 3.99
C ILE A 416 11.70 13.31 5.50
N TYR A 417 11.64 12.07 5.98
CA TYR A 417 11.66 11.75 7.40
C TYR A 417 12.87 10.88 7.69
N THR A 418 13.63 11.26 8.71
CA THR A 418 14.81 10.53 9.18
C THR A 418 14.65 10.18 10.65
N CYS A 419 15.10 8.98 11.03
CA CYS A 419 15.23 8.62 12.44
C CYS A 419 16.67 8.20 12.75
N SER A 420 17.16 8.58 13.92
CA SER A 420 18.47 8.19 14.42
C SER A 420 18.40 7.17 15.55
N LEU A 421 19.56 6.65 15.93
CA LEU A 421 19.68 5.55 16.90
C LEU A 421 19.20 5.93 18.31
N ASP A 422 19.36 7.19 18.70
CA ASP A 422 18.87 7.78 19.95
C ASP A 422 17.33 7.96 20.00
N GLY A 423 16.65 7.73 18.88
CA GLY A 423 15.21 7.81 18.75
C GLY A 423 14.66 9.17 18.38
N THR A 424 15.51 10.14 18.02
CA THR A 424 15.03 11.41 17.46
C THR A 424 14.52 11.21 16.03
N VAL A 425 13.41 11.89 15.70
CA VAL A 425 12.79 11.85 14.37
C VAL A 425 12.71 13.27 13.84
N LYS A 426 13.21 13.48 12.62
CA LYS A 426 13.19 14.80 11.97
C LYS A 426 12.49 14.74 10.63
N LYS A 427 11.73 15.78 10.32
CA LYS A 427 11.12 16.06 9.02
C LYS A 427 11.93 17.12 8.31
N LEU A 428 12.31 16.86 7.07
CA LEU A 428 12.95 17.80 6.18
C LEU A 428 12.01 18.14 5.03
N THR A 429 11.67 19.41 4.88
CA THR A 429 10.87 19.90 3.76
C THR A 429 11.78 20.62 2.77
N PRO A 430 11.86 20.18 1.50
CA PRO A 430 12.69 20.83 0.51
C PRO A 430 12.12 22.21 0.14
N ILE A 431 12.98 23.23 0.15
CA ILE A 431 12.69 24.61 -0.24
C ILE A 431 13.61 24.97 -1.39
N PHE A 432 13.02 25.29 -2.54
CA PHE A 432 13.77 25.69 -3.73
C PHE A 432 14.27 27.13 -3.61
N THR A 433 15.59 27.31 -3.69
CA THR A 433 16.24 28.61 -3.85
C THR A 433 16.53 28.87 -5.33
N ASP A 434 17.21 29.98 -5.67
CA ASP A 434 17.48 30.31 -7.09
C ASP A 434 18.42 29.31 -7.79
N MET A 435 19.29 28.63 -7.04
CA MET A 435 20.29 27.70 -7.60
C MET A 435 20.45 26.38 -6.84
N ALA A 436 19.71 26.16 -5.74
CA ALA A 436 19.89 24.99 -4.88
C ALA A 436 18.59 24.58 -4.16
N VAL A 437 18.66 23.49 -3.40
CA VAL A 437 17.61 23.07 -2.46
C VAL A 437 18.12 23.32 -1.04
N ALA A 438 17.37 24.10 -0.28
CA ALA A 438 17.52 24.19 1.17
C ALA A 438 16.50 23.27 1.85
N PHE A 439 16.73 22.91 3.10
CA PHE A 439 15.80 22.07 3.85
C PHE A 439 15.34 22.78 5.12
N LYS A 440 14.02 22.97 5.25
CA LYS A 440 13.43 23.31 6.55
C LYS A 440 13.44 22.05 7.40
N GLN A 441 14.10 22.12 8.55
CA GLN A 441 14.22 21.01 9.49
C GLN A 441 13.24 21.22 10.64
N GLU A 442 12.40 20.22 10.89
CA GLU A 442 11.42 20.21 11.98
C GLU A 442 11.61 18.92 12.78
N GLU A 443 11.76 19.03 14.10
CA GLU A 443 11.80 17.86 14.98
C GLU A 443 10.38 17.39 15.29
N ILE A 444 10.11 16.10 15.09
CA ILE A 444 8.83 15.49 15.43
C ILE A 444 8.92 15.06 16.90
N VAL A 445 8.28 15.84 17.77
CA VAL A 445 8.19 15.53 19.20
C VAL A 445 7.31 14.29 19.38
N LEU A 446 7.94 13.17 19.71
CA LEU A 446 7.22 11.91 19.91
C LEU A 446 6.44 11.93 21.25
N PRO A 447 5.19 11.43 21.28
CA PRO A 447 4.39 11.37 22.49
C PRO A 447 5.04 10.53 23.61
N GLU A 448 4.57 10.74 24.85
CA GLU A 448 5.02 9.99 26.01
C GLU A 448 4.91 8.47 25.81
N GLY A 449 5.92 7.74 26.29
CA GLY A 449 6.03 6.29 26.09
C GLY A 449 6.59 5.87 24.72
N MET A 450 6.81 6.79 23.78
CA MET A 450 7.62 6.56 22.57
C MET A 450 9.01 7.19 22.65
N ALA A 451 9.09 8.37 23.28
CA ALA A 451 10.35 9.08 23.48
C ALA A 451 11.37 8.23 24.28
N GLY A 452 12.66 8.34 23.91
CA GLY A 452 13.76 7.66 24.59
C GLY A 452 13.87 6.14 24.32
N ARG A 453 13.03 5.59 23.43
CA ARG A 453 13.15 4.20 22.98
C ARG A 453 14.16 4.09 21.84
N ARG A 454 14.85 2.95 21.75
CA ARG A 454 15.74 2.68 20.62
C ARG A 454 14.91 2.41 19.37
N MET A 455 15.17 3.19 18.32
CA MET A 455 14.50 3.04 17.02
C MET A 455 15.24 2.07 16.11
N HIS A 456 14.46 1.31 15.34
CA HIS A 456 14.98 0.37 14.32
C HIS A 456 14.52 0.73 12.91
N GLY A 457 13.40 1.43 12.76
CA GLY A 457 12.88 1.81 11.45
C GLY A 457 11.65 2.71 11.52
N ILE A 458 11.43 3.48 10.45
CA ILE A 458 10.25 4.33 10.26
C ILE A 458 9.69 4.15 8.85
N ALA A 459 8.37 4.30 8.70
CA ALA A 459 7.68 4.28 7.42
C ALA A 459 6.48 5.23 7.45
N VAL A 460 6.26 5.95 6.36
CA VAL A 460 5.16 6.91 6.22
C VAL A 460 4.04 6.29 5.41
N SER A 461 2.78 6.55 5.79
CA SER A 461 1.61 6.07 5.05
C SER A 461 1.53 6.73 3.66
N PRO A 462 0.86 6.11 2.68
CA PRO A 462 0.85 6.58 1.29
C PRO A 462 0.52 8.06 1.08
N ASN A 463 -0.44 8.59 1.86
CA ASN A 463 -0.84 10.00 1.79
C ASN A 463 -0.33 10.80 2.98
N GLY A 464 0.70 10.32 3.69
CA GLY A 464 1.35 11.06 4.77
C GLY A 464 0.45 11.37 5.97
N ALA A 465 -0.60 10.58 6.19
CA ALA A 465 -1.49 10.70 7.35
C ALA A 465 -0.82 10.18 8.64
N TYR A 466 -0.05 9.10 8.52
CA TYR A 466 0.56 8.40 9.64
C TYR A 466 2.06 8.16 9.43
N LEU A 467 2.78 8.12 10.55
CA LEU A 467 4.15 7.60 10.66
C LEU A 467 4.12 6.36 11.54
N ALA A 468 4.56 5.24 10.99
CA ALA A 468 4.79 4.01 11.74
C ALA A 468 6.26 3.96 12.20
N LEU A 469 6.49 3.54 13.44
CA LEU A 469 7.80 3.42 14.06
C LEU A 469 7.98 2.03 14.65
N VAL A 470 9.13 1.40 14.40
CA VAL A 470 9.53 0.18 15.10
C VAL A 470 10.55 0.51 16.17
N SER A 471 10.22 0.16 17.41
CA SER A 471 11.04 0.48 18.57
C SER A 471 11.18 -0.70 19.53
N THR A 472 12.26 -0.66 20.31
CA THR A 472 12.45 -1.54 21.47
C THR A 472 12.56 -0.74 22.74
N ALA A 473 12.04 -1.30 23.83
CA ALA A 473 12.25 -0.74 25.15
C ALA A 473 13.77 -0.65 25.43
N ALA A 474 14.20 0.52 25.87
CA ALA A 474 15.55 0.71 26.37
C ALA A 474 15.68 0.12 27.80
N ILE A 475 16.81 0.39 28.45
CA ILE A 475 17.02 0.01 29.86
C ILE A 475 15.97 0.70 30.72
N THR A 476 15.10 -0.07 31.38
CA THR A 476 14.14 0.44 32.36
C THR A 476 14.75 0.33 33.76
N ASN A 477 14.82 1.44 34.50
CA ASN A 477 15.32 1.49 35.89
C ASN A 477 16.73 0.90 36.09
N GLY A 478 17.63 1.09 35.14
CA GLY A 478 19.01 0.57 35.22
C GLY A 478 19.14 -0.95 35.02
N GLN A 479 18.04 -1.65 34.73
CA GLN A 479 18.04 -3.10 34.48
C GLN A 479 17.80 -3.41 33.00
N HIS A 480 18.58 -4.35 32.47
CA HIS A 480 18.28 -4.95 31.18
C HIS A 480 17.07 -5.86 31.32
N LEU A 481 16.03 -5.61 30.51
CA LEU A 481 14.88 -6.51 30.43
C LEU A 481 15.32 -7.90 29.94
N VAL A 482 14.86 -8.95 30.64
CA VAL A 482 15.12 -10.37 30.30
C VAL A 482 14.55 -10.71 28.91
N SER A 483 13.43 -10.09 28.53
CA SER A 483 12.87 -10.12 27.18
C SER A 483 12.64 -8.68 26.72
N ARG A 484 13.21 -8.30 25.57
CA ARG A 484 13.03 -6.97 24.98
C ARG A 484 11.81 -7.00 24.06
N PRO A 485 10.69 -6.36 24.42
CA PRO A 485 9.55 -6.28 23.52
C PRO A 485 9.88 -5.36 22.34
N TYR A 486 9.77 -5.90 21.13
CA TYR A 486 9.82 -5.16 19.88
C TYR A 486 8.39 -4.79 19.50
N GLN A 487 8.15 -3.52 19.18
CA GLN A 487 6.80 -3.06 18.89
C GLN A 487 6.74 -2.09 17.72
N VAL A 488 5.62 -2.12 17.01
CA VAL A 488 5.25 -1.14 15.99
C VAL A 488 4.23 -0.17 16.60
N GLN A 489 4.48 1.12 16.47
CA GLN A 489 3.65 2.20 16.99
C GLN A 489 3.30 3.17 15.86
N PHE A 490 2.14 3.81 15.95
CA PHE A 490 1.66 4.76 14.95
C PHE A 490 1.48 6.13 15.58
N VAL A 491 1.91 7.17 14.87
CA VAL A 491 1.61 8.57 15.20
C VAL A 491 0.99 9.26 14.00
N THR A 492 0.08 10.20 14.25
CA THR A 492 -0.46 11.07 13.19
C THR A 492 0.61 12.03 12.71
N LEU A 493 0.52 12.42 11.43
CA LEU A 493 1.31 13.50 10.83
C LEU A 493 0.45 14.64 10.32
N LYS A 494 -0.87 14.43 10.23
CA LYS A 494 -1.89 15.37 9.76
C LYS A 494 -3.02 15.45 10.77
N THR A 495 -3.64 16.62 10.85
CA THR A 495 -4.88 16.77 11.61
C THR A 495 -6.07 16.22 10.80
N PRO A 496 -7.20 15.88 11.46
CA PRO A 496 -8.42 15.52 10.74
C PRO A 496 -8.93 16.62 9.80
N ASN A 497 -8.67 17.90 10.12
CA ASN A 497 -8.99 19.05 9.27
C ASN A 497 -8.18 19.02 7.96
N ASP A 498 -6.86 18.84 8.06
CA ASP A 498 -5.98 18.76 6.88
C ASP A 498 -6.35 17.56 6.00
N ALA A 499 -6.66 16.41 6.62
CA ALA A 499 -7.10 15.22 5.93
C ALA A 499 -8.43 15.43 5.18
N ALA A 500 -9.38 16.11 5.81
CA ALA A 500 -10.66 16.45 5.20
C ALA A 500 -10.49 17.40 4.00
N ALA A 501 -9.67 18.43 4.14
CA ALA A 501 -9.37 19.37 3.05
C ALA A 501 -8.74 18.66 1.84
N GLU A 502 -7.79 17.75 2.08
CA GLU A 502 -7.16 16.99 1.01
C GLU A 502 -8.11 16.00 0.33
N LEU A 503 -9.01 15.36 1.10
CA LEU A 503 -10.03 14.47 0.53
C LEU A 503 -10.99 15.24 -0.40
N LEU A 504 -11.31 16.50 -0.09
CA LEU A 504 -12.17 17.36 -0.91
C LEU A 504 -11.48 17.87 -2.19
N GLU A 505 -10.16 17.99 -2.21
CA GLU A 505 -9.35 18.48 -3.35
C GLU A 505 -8.57 17.36 -4.08
N SER A 506 -8.87 16.10 -3.76
CA SER A 506 -8.10 14.95 -4.24
C SER A 506 -8.16 14.78 -5.75
N GLN A 507 -6.98 14.69 -6.39
CA GLN A 507 -6.84 14.32 -7.80
C GLN A 507 -6.93 12.80 -8.03
N VAL A 508 -6.74 11.99 -6.97
CA VAL A 508 -6.67 10.52 -7.06
C VAL A 508 -8.06 9.89 -7.26
N GLN A 509 -9.13 10.62 -6.89
CA GLN A 509 -10.55 10.27 -7.09
C GLN A 509 -10.88 8.80 -6.73
N SER A 510 -10.24 8.28 -5.66
CA SER A 510 -10.42 6.91 -5.17
C SER A 510 -10.28 6.88 -3.66
N LEU A 511 -11.36 6.56 -2.96
CA LEU A 511 -11.38 6.49 -1.50
C LEU A 511 -10.46 5.39 -0.96
N PHE A 512 -10.39 4.23 -1.63
CA PHE A 512 -9.51 3.13 -1.24
C PHE A 512 -8.03 3.54 -1.20
N LYS A 513 -7.57 4.33 -2.18
CA LYS A 513 -6.20 4.86 -2.20
C LYS A 513 -5.93 5.87 -1.08
N GLN A 514 -6.97 6.42 -0.47
CA GLN A 514 -6.91 7.46 0.58
C GLN A 514 -7.43 6.96 1.93
N THR A 515 -7.34 5.64 2.18
CA THR A 515 -7.84 4.99 3.41
C THR A 515 -7.23 5.57 4.69
N ASP A 516 -5.95 5.95 4.67
CA ASP A 516 -5.26 6.56 5.80
C ASP A 516 -5.82 7.95 6.17
N LEU A 517 -6.16 8.78 5.19
CA LEU A 517 -6.85 10.06 5.42
C LEU A 517 -8.29 9.85 5.89
N LEU A 518 -9.00 8.87 5.32
CA LEU A 518 -10.36 8.54 5.72
C LEU A 518 -10.43 8.10 7.17
N ASP A 519 -9.43 7.36 7.66
CA ASP A 519 -9.37 6.97 9.07
C ASP A 519 -9.23 8.16 10.01
N LEU A 520 -8.43 9.20 9.66
CA LEU A 520 -8.33 10.42 10.47
C LEU A 520 -9.68 11.15 10.58
N VAL A 521 -10.40 11.27 9.46
CA VAL A 521 -11.73 11.91 9.46
C VAL A 521 -12.74 11.05 10.20
N ARG A 522 -12.71 9.72 10.02
CA ARG A 522 -13.53 8.77 10.77
C ARG A 522 -13.30 8.90 12.26
N TRP A 523 -12.05 8.98 12.70
CA TRP A 523 -11.70 9.13 14.10
C TRP A 523 -12.33 10.38 14.71
N ARG A 524 -12.32 11.51 13.98
CA ARG A 524 -13.02 12.73 14.41
C ARG A 524 -14.52 12.54 14.52
N VAL A 525 -15.18 12.01 13.48
CA VAL A 525 -16.63 11.80 13.49
C VAL A 525 -17.06 10.85 14.60
N LEU A 526 -16.30 9.78 14.86
CA LEU A 526 -16.58 8.85 15.98
C LEU A 526 -16.41 9.51 17.34
N LYS A 527 -15.43 10.41 17.50
CA LYS A 527 -15.17 11.12 18.74
C LYS A 527 -16.21 12.20 19.02
N GLU A 528 -16.59 12.97 18.00
CA GLU A 528 -17.52 14.11 18.11
C GLU A 528 -19.00 13.71 17.94
N LYS A 529 -19.28 12.52 17.38
CA LYS A 529 -20.64 12.04 17.04
C LYS A 529 -21.42 12.98 16.12
N CYS A 530 -20.70 13.74 15.32
CA CYS A 530 -21.22 14.62 14.28
C CYS A 530 -20.23 14.69 13.10
N ILE A 531 -20.73 15.08 11.93
CA ILE A 531 -19.87 15.47 10.82
C ILE A 531 -19.55 16.96 11.03
N PRO A 532 -18.27 17.38 10.96
CA PRO A 532 -17.92 18.79 11.08
C PRO A 532 -18.68 19.66 10.07
N ALA A 533 -19.33 20.73 10.55
CA ALA A 533 -20.24 21.55 9.72
C ALA A 533 -19.56 22.10 8.45
N LEU A 534 -18.34 22.63 8.58
CA LEU A 534 -17.55 23.13 7.44
C LEU A 534 -17.28 22.03 6.39
N LEU A 535 -16.98 20.82 6.83
CA LEU A 535 -16.78 19.68 5.93
C LEU A 535 -18.08 19.30 5.24
N GLN A 536 -19.20 19.28 5.97
CA GLN A 536 -20.51 18.94 5.41
C GLN A 536 -20.97 19.98 4.37
N GLU A 537 -20.88 21.27 4.69
CA GLU A 537 -21.28 22.36 3.79
C GLU A 537 -20.45 22.39 2.50
N GLU A 538 -19.13 22.29 2.61
CA GLU A 538 -18.24 22.32 1.44
C GLU A 538 -18.40 21.05 0.59
N LEU A 539 -18.59 19.89 1.23
CA LEU A 539 -18.88 18.64 0.52
C LEU A 539 -20.19 18.74 -0.25
N ASP A 540 -21.26 19.22 0.39
CA ASP A 540 -22.56 19.38 -0.26
C ASP A 540 -22.46 20.36 -1.42
N LYS A 541 -21.83 21.51 -1.25
CA LYS A 541 -21.60 22.48 -2.34
C LYS A 541 -20.86 21.85 -3.53
N LYS A 542 -19.77 21.12 -3.28
CA LYS A 542 -18.99 20.47 -4.34
C LYS A 542 -19.73 19.32 -5.02
N VAL A 543 -20.53 18.57 -4.27
CA VAL A 543 -21.40 17.52 -4.80
C VAL A 543 -22.41 18.12 -5.79
N HIS A 544 -23.05 19.23 -5.44
CA HIS A 544 -23.99 19.93 -6.33
C HIS A 544 -23.30 20.54 -7.56
N ASN A 545 -22.09 21.07 -7.41
CA ASN A 545 -21.38 21.76 -8.50
C ASN A 545 -20.72 20.81 -9.51
N THR A 546 -20.07 19.74 -9.03
CA THR A 546 -19.25 18.85 -9.87
C THR A 546 -19.97 17.57 -10.27
N GLY A 547 -20.95 17.12 -9.48
CA GLY A 547 -21.62 15.83 -9.68
C GLY A 547 -20.66 14.62 -9.65
N SER A 548 -19.45 14.76 -9.09
CA SER A 548 -18.46 13.68 -9.10
C SER A 548 -18.93 12.49 -8.25
N PRO A 549 -18.90 11.25 -8.78
CA PRO A 549 -19.25 10.05 -8.01
C PRO A 549 -18.34 9.86 -6.79
N TYR A 550 -17.10 10.34 -6.85
CA TYR A 550 -16.15 10.26 -5.75
C TYR A 550 -16.64 11.01 -4.51
N LEU A 551 -17.15 12.25 -4.68
CA LEU A 551 -17.66 13.05 -3.57
C LEU A 551 -18.93 12.45 -2.97
N TRP A 552 -19.79 11.84 -3.80
CA TRP A 552 -20.95 11.09 -3.31
C TRP A 552 -20.55 9.87 -2.48
N ARG A 553 -19.47 9.16 -2.85
CA ARG A 553 -18.93 8.07 -2.02
C ARG A 553 -18.34 8.59 -0.72
N LEU A 554 -17.66 9.73 -0.74
CA LEU A 554 -17.15 10.38 0.48
C LEU A 554 -18.31 10.76 1.42
N LYS A 555 -19.39 11.32 0.87
CA LYS A 555 -20.62 11.61 1.61
C LYS A 555 -21.21 10.34 2.22
N LEU A 556 -21.32 9.26 1.45
CA LEU A 556 -21.81 7.98 1.94
C LEU A 556 -20.96 7.45 3.11
N PHE A 557 -19.64 7.55 2.98
CA PHE A 557 -18.70 7.14 4.02
C PHE A 557 -18.94 7.92 5.32
N LEU A 558 -18.98 9.25 5.26
CA LEU A 558 -19.17 10.09 6.46
C LEU A 558 -20.50 9.82 7.16
N VAL A 559 -21.59 9.69 6.40
CA VAL A 559 -22.92 9.43 6.96
C VAL A 559 -22.99 8.03 7.59
N ARG A 560 -22.34 7.01 6.99
CA ARG A 560 -22.27 5.68 7.60
C ARG A 560 -21.43 5.67 8.89
N VAL A 561 -20.32 6.39 8.93
CA VAL A 561 -19.52 6.54 10.17
C VAL A 561 -20.32 7.28 11.24
N LEU A 562 -21.04 8.35 10.87
CA LEU A 562 -21.94 9.07 11.77
C LEU A 562 -22.99 8.11 12.35
N TYR A 563 -23.63 7.31 11.50
CA TYR A 563 -24.59 6.29 11.94
C TYR A 563 -23.98 5.36 13.00
N GLN A 564 -22.76 4.85 12.77
CA GLN A 564 -22.08 3.99 13.75
C GLN A 564 -21.72 4.72 15.05
N SER A 565 -21.34 6.00 14.98
CA SER A 565 -21.03 6.81 16.18
C SER A 565 -22.24 7.00 17.10
N LEU A 566 -23.46 6.94 16.54
CA LEU A 566 -24.72 7.09 17.25
C LEU A 566 -25.24 5.75 17.80
N GLN A 567 -24.73 4.62 17.32
CA GLN A 567 -25.11 3.31 17.87
C GLN A 567 -24.62 3.19 19.31
N LYS A 568 -25.49 2.68 20.20
CA LYS A 568 -25.09 2.31 21.56
C LYS A 568 -24.00 1.24 21.45
N ALA A 569 -22.91 1.40 22.19
CA ALA A 569 -21.85 0.40 22.23
C ALA A 569 -22.50 -0.96 22.49
N PRO A 570 -22.28 -1.98 21.63
CA PRO A 570 -22.80 -3.30 21.91
C PRO A 570 -22.17 -3.70 23.25
N VAL A 571 -23.00 -3.82 24.29
CA VAL A 571 -22.60 -4.48 25.53
C VAL A 571 -22.00 -5.79 25.07
N GLU A 572 -20.70 -5.96 25.28
CA GLU A 572 -19.98 -7.17 24.91
C GLU A 572 -20.89 -8.35 25.27
N ALA A 573 -21.44 -9.01 24.25
CA ALA A 573 -22.06 -10.29 24.43
C ALA A 573 -20.89 -11.19 24.83
N ARG A 574 -20.59 -11.22 26.13
CA ARG A 574 -19.91 -12.32 26.78
C ARG A 574 -20.69 -13.53 26.34
N TRP A 575 -20.18 -14.19 25.30
CA TRP A 575 -20.69 -15.46 24.85
C TRP A 575 -20.40 -16.43 26.01
N ARG A 576 -21.32 -16.49 26.97
CA ARG A 576 -21.39 -17.57 27.94
C ARG A 576 -22.13 -18.69 27.21
N PRO A 577 -21.51 -19.84 26.97
CA PRO A 577 -22.27 -21.01 26.59
C PRO A 577 -23.26 -21.27 27.73
N THR A 578 -24.55 -21.04 27.47
CA THR A 578 -25.61 -21.58 28.32
C THR A 578 -25.59 -23.09 28.09
N HIS A 579 -24.87 -23.79 28.96
CA HIS A 579 -25.03 -25.23 29.11
C HIS A 579 -26.42 -25.45 29.72
N GLU A 580 -27.41 -25.74 28.88
CA GLU A 580 -28.68 -26.29 29.33
C GLU A 580 -28.43 -27.73 29.78
N ASP A 581 -28.01 -27.91 31.02
CA ASP A 581 -28.15 -29.20 31.68
C ASP A 581 -29.64 -29.44 31.93
N SER A 582 -30.22 -30.26 31.05
CA SER A 582 -31.52 -30.87 31.22
C SER A 582 -31.57 -31.65 32.54
N LYS A 583 -32.25 -31.10 33.55
CA LYS A 583 -32.84 -31.89 34.64
C LYS A 583 -34.28 -31.49 34.88
N VAL A 584 -35.14 -32.35 34.36
CA VAL A 584 -36.56 -32.47 34.68
C VAL A 584 -36.69 -32.91 36.16
N PHE A 585 -37.45 -32.18 36.99
CA PHE A 585 -38.73 -32.62 37.59
C PHE A 585 -39.16 -31.90 38.90
N VAL A 586 -40.45 -31.52 38.89
CA VAL A 586 -41.50 -31.37 39.94
C VAL A 586 -41.32 -30.42 41.13
N GLY A 587 -42.32 -29.53 41.31
CA GLY A 587 -42.91 -29.28 42.64
C GLY A 587 -43.44 -27.87 42.96
N GLU A 588 -44.67 -27.60 42.55
CA GLU A 588 -45.72 -26.70 43.12
C GLU A 588 -45.39 -25.49 44.02
N GLY A 589 -46.06 -24.36 43.71
CA GLY A 589 -46.73 -23.56 44.74
C GLY A 589 -46.57 -22.02 44.71
N GLY A 590 -47.48 -21.34 43.99
CA GLY A 590 -48.18 -20.12 44.46
C GLY A 590 -47.47 -18.76 44.50
N GLY A 591 -48.18 -17.72 44.04
CA GLY A 591 -47.93 -16.33 44.46
C GLY A 591 -48.07 -15.29 43.36
N GLU A 592 -49.13 -14.49 43.44
CA GLU A 592 -49.56 -13.44 42.52
C GLU A 592 -48.68 -12.18 42.51
N GLY A 593 -48.72 -11.45 41.38
CA GLY A 593 -48.83 -9.99 41.36
C GLY A 593 -47.54 -9.18 41.49
N GLU A 594 -47.12 -8.55 40.40
CA GLU A 594 -46.89 -7.09 40.41
C GLU A 594 -46.99 -6.52 38.99
N GLU A 595 -47.84 -5.51 38.88
CA GLU A 595 -48.21 -4.77 37.69
C GLU A 595 -47.09 -3.81 37.24
N GLY A 596 -47.03 -3.58 35.94
CA GLY A 596 -46.86 -2.24 35.38
C GLY A 596 -45.63 -1.43 35.77
N VAL A 597 -44.46 -1.77 35.24
CA VAL A 597 -43.41 -0.76 35.03
C VAL A 597 -43.59 -0.19 33.62
N SER A 598 -44.33 0.92 33.55
CA SER A 598 -44.35 1.81 32.40
C SER A 598 -42.91 2.24 32.07
N LYS A 599 -42.43 1.86 30.89
CA LYS A 599 -41.19 2.39 30.31
C LYS A 599 -41.40 3.89 30.08
N LEU A 600 -41.01 4.73 31.04
CA LEU A 600 -40.65 6.11 30.78
C LEU A 600 -39.44 6.07 29.83
N GLN A 601 -39.70 6.20 28.52
CA GLN A 601 -38.64 6.41 27.54
C GLN A 601 -38.02 7.78 27.82
N ASP A 602 -36.72 7.77 28.11
CA ASP A 602 -35.93 8.97 28.35
C ASP A 602 -35.99 9.91 27.13
N PRO A 603 -36.26 11.22 27.27
CA PRO A 603 -36.36 12.16 26.14
C PRO A 603 -35.10 12.16 25.26
N GLU A 604 -33.92 11.94 25.85
CA GLU A 604 -32.65 11.83 25.12
C GLU A 604 -32.58 10.58 24.22
N SER A 605 -33.26 9.49 24.60
CA SER A 605 -33.32 8.27 23.79
C SER A 605 -34.22 8.47 22.56
N GLN A 606 -35.31 9.22 22.68
CA GLN A 606 -36.20 9.53 21.56
C GLN A 606 -35.52 10.46 20.54
N ALA A 607 -34.83 11.51 20.99
CA ALA A 607 -34.10 12.42 20.10
C ALA A 607 -32.95 11.69 19.35
N LEU A 608 -32.29 10.73 19.99
CA LEU A 608 -31.27 9.91 19.35
C LEU A 608 -31.86 8.97 18.28
N GLU A 609 -33.03 8.37 18.55
CA GLU A 609 -33.74 7.52 17.59
C GLU A 609 -34.21 8.31 16.36
N GLU A 610 -34.74 9.52 16.54
CA GLU A 610 -35.10 10.42 15.44
C GLU A 610 -33.89 10.80 14.59
N LYS A 611 -32.80 11.26 15.23
CA LYS A 611 -31.54 11.58 14.53
C LYS A 611 -30.98 10.37 13.78
N MET A 612 -31.10 9.17 14.34
CA MET A 612 -30.65 7.94 13.70
C MET A 612 -31.53 7.59 12.48
N GLY A 613 -32.84 7.83 12.56
CA GLY A 613 -33.77 7.69 11.43
C GLY A 613 -33.45 8.65 10.28
N GLU A 614 -33.13 9.90 10.57
CA GLU A 614 -32.69 10.88 9.57
C GLU A 614 -31.40 10.44 8.87
N VAL A 615 -30.43 9.96 9.64
CA VAL A 615 -29.16 9.47 9.10
C VAL A 615 -29.37 8.23 8.21
N ILE A 616 -30.28 7.32 8.56
CA ILE A 616 -30.65 6.18 7.70
C ILE A 616 -31.24 6.67 6.37
N ALA A 617 -32.17 7.63 6.41
CA ALA A 617 -32.73 8.22 5.19
C ALA A 617 -31.65 8.86 4.31
N TRP A 618 -30.65 9.52 4.90
CA TRP A 618 -29.50 10.05 4.16
C TRP A 618 -28.65 8.94 3.52
N ILE A 619 -28.38 7.85 4.23
CA ILE A 619 -27.66 6.68 3.69
C ILE A 619 -28.41 6.14 2.47
N GLU A 620 -29.72 5.91 2.60
CA GLU A 620 -30.55 5.38 1.52
C GLU A 620 -30.57 6.28 0.29
N ALA A 621 -30.71 7.59 0.49
CA ALA A 621 -30.70 8.58 -0.59
C ALA A 621 -29.37 8.59 -1.35
N VAL A 622 -28.24 8.63 -0.62
CA VAL A 622 -26.90 8.65 -1.22
C VAL A 622 -26.58 7.32 -1.93
N GLU A 623 -26.89 6.19 -1.31
CA GLU A 623 -26.71 4.88 -1.93
C GLU A 623 -27.56 4.73 -3.20
N ALA A 624 -28.81 5.19 -3.17
CA ALA A 624 -29.70 5.16 -4.31
C ALA A 624 -29.13 6.00 -5.46
N HIS A 625 -28.64 7.21 -5.18
CA HIS A 625 -27.96 8.05 -6.16
C HIS A 625 -26.76 7.33 -6.81
N LEU A 626 -25.82 6.84 -6.00
CA LEU A 626 -24.64 6.11 -6.49
C LEU A 626 -25.02 4.86 -7.32
N THR A 627 -26.08 4.17 -6.91
CA THR A 627 -26.59 3.00 -7.65
C THR A 627 -27.20 3.40 -8.97
N ARG A 628 -28.00 4.47 -9.03
CA ARG A 628 -28.59 4.96 -10.29
C ARG A 628 -27.52 5.41 -11.27
N GLU A 629 -26.50 6.13 -10.81
CA GLU A 629 -25.36 6.52 -11.64
C GLU A 629 -24.57 5.31 -12.18
N HIS A 630 -24.32 4.30 -11.34
CA HIS A 630 -23.64 3.07 -11.79
C HIS A 630 -24.50 2.26 -12.76
N MET A 631 -25.80 2.11 -12.49
CA MET A 631 -26.75 1.45 -13.40
C MET A 631 -26.76 2.08 -14.78
N LYS A 632 -26.71 3.42 -14.88
CA LYS A 632 -26.58 4.12 -16.18
C LYS A 632 -25.31 3.73 -16.93
N ARG A 633 -24.17 3.61 -16.24
CA ARG A 633 -22.90 3.19 -16.85
C ARG A 633 -22.98 1.74 -17.35
N VAL A 634 -23.49 0.83 -16.52
CA VAL A 634 -23.68 -0.58 -16.88
C VAL A 634 -24.60 -0.72 -18.09
N LEU A 635 -25.72 0.02 -18.12
CA LEU A 635 -26.61 0.05 -19.27
C LEU A 635 -25.96 0.66 -20.52
N GLY A 636 -25.09 1.66 -20.35
CA GLY A 636 -24.26 2.21 -21.43
C GLY A 636 -23.37 1.14 -22.07
N GLU A 637 -22.66 0.36 -21.25
CA GLU A 637 -21.84 -0.77 -21.71
C GLU A 637 -22.68 -1.83 -22.44
N VAL A 638 -23.84 -2.20 -21.87
CA VAL A 638 -24.80 -3.12 -22.51
C VAL A 638 -25.21 -2.58 -23.89
N TYR A 639 -25.55 -1.30 -23.98
CA TYR A 639 -25.94 -0.67 -25.24
C TYR A 639 -24.82 -0.68 -26.28
N LEU A 640 -23.57 -0.45 -25.88
CA LEU A 640 -22.41 -0.45 -26.79
C LEU A 640 -22.07 -1.86 -27.29
N HIS A 641 -22.20 -2.88 -26.42
CA HIS A 641 -21.65 -4.22 -26.67
C HIS A 641 -22.65 -5.29 -27.10
N THR A 642 -23.96 -5.02 -27.11
CA THR A 642 -24.97 -6.01 -27.52
C THR A 642 -25.45 -5.81 -28.96
N TRP A 643 -25.41 -6.84 -29.80
CA TRP A 643 -25.95 -6.83 -31.18
C TRP A 643 -27.20 -7.72 -31.35
N ILE A 644 -27.96 -7.97 -30.27
CA ILE A 644 -29.23 -8.74 -30.19
C ILE A 644 -29.01 -10.26 -30.03
N THR A 645 -29.84 -10.88 -29.16
CA THR A 645 -30.06 -12.33 -28.83
C THR A 645 -29.27 -13.02 -27.69
N GLU A 646 -28.19 -12.45 -27.15
CA GLU A 646 -27.42 -13.13 -26.10
C GLU A 646 -27.81 -12.69 -24.68
N ASN A 647 -27.92 -13.65 -23.75
CA ASN A 647 -28.09 -13.37 -22.33
C ASN A 647 -26.81 -12.70 -21.81
N THR A 648 -26.90 -11.41 -21.49
CA THR A 648 -25.76 -10.57 -21.07
C THR A 648 -25.36 -10.77 -19.61
N SER A 649 -26.02 -11.66 -18.87
CA SER A 649 -25.86 -11.80 -17.41
C SER A 649 -26.14 -10.49 -16.64
N ILE A 650 -26.83 -9.53 -17.25
CA ILE A 650 -27.31 -8.29 -16.61
C ILE A 650 -28.84 -8.29 -16.68
N PRO A 651 -29.56 -8.05 -15.56
CA PRO A 651 -31.01 -7.95 -15.56
C PRO A 651 -31.48 -6.61 -16.16
N THR A 652 -31.22 -6.40 -17.46
CA THR A 652 -31.40 -5.11 -18.16
C THR A 652 -32.80 -4.53 -17.97
N ARG A 653 -33.85 -5.36 -18.08
CA ARG A 653 -35.22 -4.89 -17.89
C ARG A 653 -35.48 -4.39 -16.47
N GLY A 654 -35.05 -5.15 -15.46
CA GLY A 654 -35.18 -4.77 -14.05
C GLY A 654 -34.42 -3.50 -13.70
N VAL A 655 -33.21 -3.33 -14.26
CA VAL A 655 -32.43 -2.10 -14.11
C VAL A 655 -33.12 -0.90 -14.77
N CYS A 656 -33.68 -1.07 -15.97
CA CYS A 656 -34.48 -0.01 -16.61
C CYS A 656 -35.71 0.36 -15.77
N ASP A 657 -36.45 -0.64 -15.27
CA ASP A 657 -37.67 -0.42 -14.49
C ASP A 657 -37.34 0.31 -13.17
N PHE A 658 -36.24 -0.04 -12.49
CA PHE A 658 -35.75 0.66 -11.29
C PHE A 658 -35.33 2.11 -11.56
N LEU A 659 -34.70 2.39 -12.70
CA LEU A 659 -34.37 3.76 -13.09
C LEU A 659 -35.63 4.59 -13.39
N THR A 660 -36.75 3.97 -13.77
CA THR A 660 -38.02 4.64 -14.04
C THR A 660 -39.03 4.62 -12.90
N SER A 661 -38.78 3.88 -11.81
CA SER A 661 -39.76 3.65 -10.75
C SER A 661 -40.05 4.87 -9.89
N ASP A 662 -39.12 5.83 -9.83
CA ASP A 662 -39.28 7.07 -9.07
C ASP A 662 -39.69 8.23 -10.01
N PRO A 663 -40.97 8.65 -10.01
CA PRO A 663 -41.45 9.74 -10.86
C PRO A 663 -40.94 11.11 -10.41
N THR A 664 -40.44 11.25 -9.18
CA THR A 664 -39.89 12.51 -8.66
C THR A 664 -38.46 12.76 -9.14
N TYR A 665 -37.76 11.71 -9.57
CA TYR A 665 -36.37 11.78 -10.04
C TYR A 665 -36.30 11.95 -11.56
N GLU A 666 -36.23 13.20 -12.03
CA GLU A 666 -36.27 13.51 -13.47
C GLU A 666 -34.89 13.37 -14.16
N ASP A 667 -34.49 12.14 -14.48
CA ASP A 667 -33.23 11.86 -15.19
C ASP A 667 -33.43 11.71 -16.70
N ARG A 668 -33.25 12.81 -17.44
CA ARG A 668 -33.37 12.83 -18.92
C ARG A 668 -32.36 11.89 -19.59
N ALA A 669 -31.14 11.76 -19.06
CA ALA A 669 -30.11 10.91 -19.62
C ALA A 669 -30.48 9.42 -19.50
N ALA A 670 -30.98 9.01 -18.32
CA ALA A 670 -31.52 7.67 -18.12
C ALA A 670 -32.69 7.38 -19.08
N LYS A 671 -33.66 8.28 -19.20
CA LYS A 671 -34.82 8.11 -20.10
C LYS A 671 -34.40 7.88 -21.56
N VAL A 672 -33.45 8.68 -22.06
CA VAL A 672 -32.90 8.53 -23.43
C VAL A 672 -32.19 7.20 -23.60
N LEU A 673 -31.29 6.83 -22.68
CA LEU A 673 -30.56 5.56 -22.72
C LEU A 673 -31.51 4.36 -22.70
N ILE A 674 -32.50 4.36 -21.80
CA ILE A 674 -33.52 3.32 -21.70
C ILE A 674 -34.32 3.22 -23.00
N GLY A 675 -34.72 4.34 -23.59
CA GLY A 675 -35.42 4.36 -24.88
C GLY A 675 -34.59 3.73 -26.01
N HIS A 676 -33.29 4.00 -26.06
CA HIS A 676 -32.38 3.37 -27.03
C HIS A 676 -32.22 1.87 -26.80
N ILE A 677 -32.05 1.43 -25.55
CA ILE A 677 -31.92 0.01 -25.18
C ILE A 677 -33.20 -0.75 -25.48
N GLN A 678 -34.38 -0.22 -25.11
CA GLN A 678 -35.66 -0.87 -25.37
C GLN A 678 -35.93 -1.05 -26.87
N LYS A 679 -35.57 -0.05 -27.69
CA LYS A 679 -35.61 -0.16 -29.16
C LYS A 679 -34.67 -1.27 -29.66
N LYS A 680 -33.45 -1.35 -29.11
CA LYS A 680 -32.44 -2.34 -29.49
C LYS A 680 -32.83 -3.76 -29.08
N MET A 681 -33.42 -3.94 -27.90
CA MET A 681 -33.83 -5.25 -27.36
C MET A 681 -35.08 -5.83 -28.02
N ASN A 682 -35.82 -5.05 -28.82
CA ASN A 682 -37.03 -5.49 -29.53
C ASN A 682 -38.02 -6.31 -28.66
N LYS A 683 -38.28 -5.85 -27.42
CA LYS A 683 -39.16 -6.50 -26.42
C LYS A 683 -38.70 -7.88 -25.91
N GLN A 684 -37.47 -8.32 -26.19
CA GLN A 684 -36.93 -9.54 -25.57
C GLN A 684 -36.71 -9.32 -24.06
N THR A 685 -37.08 -10.31 -23.26
CA THR A 685 -36.84 -10.33 -21.81
C THR A 685 -36.09 -11.60 -21.44
N PHE A 686 -35.08 -11.44 -20.58
CA PHE A 686 -34.28 -12.54 -20.05
C PHE A 686 -34.52 -12.59 -18.53
N PRO A 687 -35.56 -13.30 -18.07
CA PRO A 687 -35.84 -13.42 -16.65
C PRO A 687 -34.71 -14.19 -15.94
N GLU A 688 -34.41 -13.77 -14.72
CA GLU A 688 -33.55 -14.53 -13.82
C GLU A 688 -34.37 -15.65 -13.17
N TYR A 689 -33.80 -16.84 -13.00
CA TYR A 689 -34.47 -17.98 -12.38
C TYR A 689 -33.71 -18.44 -11.14
N CYS A 690 -34.44 -18.85 -10.10
CA CYS A 690 -33.87 -19.37 -8.86
C CYS A 690 -33.17 -20.72 -9.10
N SER A 691 -31.93 -20.85 -8.65
CA SER A 691 -31.12 -22.06 -8.81
C SER A 691 -31.75 -23.26 -8.10
N LEU A 692 -32.41 -23.02 -6.95
CA LEU A 692 -33.04 -24.03 -6.09
C LEU A 692 -34.42 -24.47 -6.61
N CYS A 693 -35.36 -23.54 -6.82
CA CYS A 693 -36.75 -23.89 -7.15
C CYS A 693 -37.18 -23.55 -8.59
N LYS A 694 -36.28 -23.00 -9.42
CA LYS A 694 -36.53 -22.62 -10.82
C LYS A 694 -37.62 -21.56 -11.06
N GLU A 695 -38.21 -21.02 -10.00
CA GLU A 695 -39.11 -19.87 -10.06
C GLU A 695 -38.41 -18.59 -10.53
N VAL A 696 -39.17 -17.67 -11.11
CA VAL A 696 -38.65 -16.37 -11.56
C VAL A 696 -38.18 -15.54 -10.35
N LEU A 697 -37.00 -14.92 -10.47
CA LEU A 697 -36.47 -13.95 -9.54
C LEU A 697 -36.83 -12.53 -10.02
N PRO A 698 -37.83 -11.87 -9.43
CA PRO A 698 -38.17 -10.52 -9.81
C PRO A 698 -37.09 -9.52 -9.39
N PHE A 699 -36.98 -8.42 -10.15
CA PHE A 699 -36.12 -7.29 -9.79
C PHE A 699 -36.92 -6.27 -8.97
N THR A 700 -37.15 -6.59 -7.70
CA THR A 700 -37.86 -5.70 -6.76
C THR A 700 -36.92 -4.85 -5.92
N ASP A 701 -35.74 -5.37 -5.60
CA ASP A 701 -34.71 -4.70 -4.81
C ASP A 701 -33.36 -4.77 -5.54
N ARG A 702 -32.58 -3.70 -5.44
CA ARG A 702 -31.22 -3.57 -5.95
C ARG A 702 -30.18 -4.35 -5.13
N LYS A 703 -30.46 -4.65 -3.85
CA LYS A 703 -29.54 -5.35 -2.93
C LYS A 703 -29.76 -6.86 -2.90
N GLN A 704 -30.99 -7.31 -3.08
CA GLN A 704 -31.36 -8.73 -2.97
C GLN A 704 -32.47 -9.11 -3.96
N ALA A 705 -32.61 -10.41 -4.19
CA ALA A 705 -33.66 -11.03 -4.99
C ALA A 705 -34.31 -12.13 -4.17
N ILE A 706 -35.64 -12.11 -4.08
CA ILE A 706 -36.42 -13.11 -3.34
C ILE A 706 -37.36 -13.78 -4.34
N CYS A 707 -37.33 -15.12 -4.45
CA CYS A 707 -38.27 -15.84 -5.30
C CYS A 707 -39.65 -15.97 -4.62
N SER A 708 -40.67 -16.38 -5.39
CA SER A 708 -42.03 -16.65 -4.87
C SER A 708 -42.06 -17.65 -3.71
N ASN A 709 -41.10 -18.58 -3.65
CA ASN A 709 -40.96 -19.58 -2.59
C ASN A 709 -40.09 -19.10 -1.40
N GLY A 710 -39.66 -17.83 -1.36
CA GLY A 710 -38.94 -17.25 -0.23
C GLY A 710 -37.41 -17.45 -0.22
N HIS A 711 -36.81 -18.07 -1.23
CA HIS A 711 -35.35 -18.14 -1.34
C HIS A 711 -34.75 -16.75 -1.64
N MET A 712 -33.80 -16.32 -0.81
CA MET A 712 -33.13 -15.03 -0.90
C MET A 712 -31.72 -15.15 -1.50
N TRP A 713 -31.40 -14.26 -2.42
CA TRP A 713 -30.07 -14.13 -3.03
C TRP A 713 -29.63 -12.68 -3.00
N LEU A 714 -28.39 -12.42 -2.60
CA LEU A 714 -27.80 -11.08 -2.72
C LEU A 714 -27.52 -10.75 -4.19
N ARG A 715 -27.64 -9.48 -4.56
CA ARG A 715 -27.32 -9.01 -5.93
C ARG A 715 -25.88 -8.52 -6.01
N CYS A 716 -25.24 -8.82 -7.14
CA CYS A 716 -23.92 -8.30 -7.49
C CYS A 716 -23.97 -6.77 -7.57
N VAL A 717 -23.14 -6.05 -6.82
CA VAL A 717 -23.10 -4.59 -6.83
C VAL A 717 -22.64 -4.00 -8.19
N LEU A 718 -21.97 -4.81 -9.01
CA LEU A 718 -21.39 -4.40 -10.30
C LEU A 718 -22.31 -4.69 -11.49
N SER A 719 -22.98 -5.84 -11.50
CA SER A 719 -23.85 -6.29 -12.61
C SER A 719 -25.34 -6.34 -12.25
N TYR A 720 -25.68 -6.21 -10.98
CA TYR A 720 -27.03 -6.33 -10.40
C TYR A 720 -27.69 -7.71 -10.56
N GLN A 721 -27.00 -8.69 -11.14
CA GLN A 721 -27.47 -10.06 -11.22
C GLN A 721 -27.50 -10.72 -9.84
N ALA A 722 -28.47 -11.60 -9.61
CA ALA A 722 -28.51 -12.41 -8.39
C ALA A 722 -27.29 -13.35 -8.30
N CYS A 723 -26.54 -13.26 -7.20
CA CYS A 723 -25.41 -14.13 -6.90
C CYS A 723 -25.93 -15.46 -6.33
N GLN A 724 -26.21 -16.40 -7.22
CA GLN A 724 -26.78 -17.71 -6.86
C GLN A 724 -25.74 -18.81 -6.64
N THR A 725 -24.45 -18.46 -6.72
CA THR A 725 -23.31 -19.35 -6.47
C THR A 725 -22.81 -19.20 -5.03
N LEU A 726 -22.29 -20.29 -4.44
CA LEU A 726 -21.68 -20.27 -3.10
C LEU A 726 -20.41 -19.40 -3.03
N THR A 727 -19.78 -19.16 -4.16
CA THR A 727 -18.58 -18.32 -4.27
C THR A 727 -18.92 -16.97 -4.88
N TYR A 728 -18.55 -15.90 -4.20
CA TYR A 728 -18.66 -14.51 -4.62
C TYR A 728 -17.50 -13.72 -4.01
N ARG A 729 -17.22 -12.54 -4.56
CA ARG A 729 -16.24 -11.60 -4.03
C ARG A 729 -16.92 -10.61 -3.10
N ARG A 730 -16.22 -10.16 -2.06
CA ARG A 730 -16.75 -9.25 -1.02
C ARG A 730 -15.87 -8.01 -0.92
N CYS A 731 -16.52 -6.87 -0.71
CA CYS A 731 -15.85 -5.59 -0.55
C CYS A 731 -15.20 -5.52 0.83
N LEU A 732 -13.97 -5.01 0.91
CA LEU A 732 -13.25 -4.91 2.17
C LEU A 732 -13.88 -3.94 3.17
N LEU A 733 -14.54 -2.87 2.69
CA LEU A 733 -14.95 -1.74 3.52
C LEU A 733 -16.45 -1.64 3.79
N GLN A 734 -17.31 -2.11 2.86
CA GLN A 734 -18.75 -1.81 2.86
C GLN A 734 -19.64 -3.04 2.67
N ASP A 735 -19.07 -4.25 2.80
CA ASP A 735 -19.76 -5.53 2.70
C ASP A 735 -20.64 -5.75 1.44
N SER A 736 -20.31 -5.06 0.35
CA SER A 736 -20.98 -5.29 -0.93
C SER A 736 -20.39 -6.54 -1.59
N ILE A 737 -21.22 -7.29 -2.31
CA ILE A 737 -20.78 -8.49 -3.00
C ILE A 737 -20.73 -8.32 -4.51
N ALA A 738 -19.86 -9.07 -5.18
CA ALA A 738 -19.83 -9.18 -6.62
C ALA A 738 -19.67 -10.62 -7.07
N ARG A 739 -20.39 -10.97 -8.13
CA ARG A 739 -20.27 -12.27 -8.79
C ARG A 739 -18.84 -12.45 -9.35
N LEU A 740 -18.38 -13.71 -9.40
CA LEU A 740 -17.15 -14.09 -10.11
C LEU A 740 -17.38 -14.15 -11.63
N PRO A 741 -16.42 -13.69 -12.44
CA PRO A 741 -16.48 -13.89 -13.89
C PRO A 741 -16.39 -15.38 -14.22
N VAL A 742 -17.24 -15.87 -15.12
CA VAL A 742 -17.16 -17.25 -15.65
C VAL A 742 -16.49 -17.26 -17.03
N PRO A 743 -15.90 -18.39 -17.47
CA PRO A 743 -15.24 -18.48 -18.78
C PRO A 743 -16.12 -18.05 -19.94
N GLU A 744 -17.42 -18.36 -19.87
CA GLU A 744 -18.45 -18.04 -20.86
C GLU A 744 -18.83 -16.55 -20.88
N ASP A 745 -18.46 -15.77 -19.86
CA ASP A 745 -18.80 -14.34 -19.83
C ASP A 745 -18.06 -13.57 -20.95
N PRO A 746 -18.74 -12.65 -21.66
CA PRO A 746 -18.10 -11.75 -22.59
C PRO A 746 -16.99 -10.91 -21.94
N ASP A 747 -15.95 -10.56 -22.70
CA ASP A 747 -14.80 -9.78 -22.17
C ASP A 747 -15.21 -8.46 -21.51
N TRP A 748 -16.25 -7.80 -22.02
CA TRP A 748 -16.74 -6.55 -21.43
C TRP A 748 -17.46 -6.77 -20.08
N ILE A 749 -18.17 -7.90 -19.91
CA ILE A 749 -18.74 -8.31 -18.62
C ILE A 749 -17.62 -8.63 -17.63
N LYS A 750 -16.59 -9.35 -18.07
CA LYS A 750 -15.41 -9.65 -17.24
C LYS A 750 -14.77 -8.35 -16.73
N ARG A 751 -14.66 -7.32 -17.57
CA ARG A 751 -14.17 -5.98 -17.15
C ARG A 751 -15.08 -5.31 -16.14
N ILE A 752 -16.41 -5.32 -16.34
CA ILE A 752 -17.35 -4.77 -15.36
C ILE A 752 -17.21 -5.47 -14.02
N LEU A 753 -17.16 -6.81 -14.02
CA LEU A 753 -17.01 -7.61 -12.81
C LEU A 753 -15.65 -7.37 -12.15
N GLN A 754 -14.58 -7.10 -12.89
CA GLN A 754 -13.28 -6.75 -12.31
C GLN A 754 -13.21 -5.33 -11.71
N GLY A 755 -14.27 -4.53 -11.85
CA GLY A 755 -14.34 -3.18 -11.29
C GLY A 755 -14.33 -3.15 -9.74
N PRO A 756 -13.99 -2.00 -9.14
CA PRO A 756 -14.03 -1.81 -7.69
C PRO A 756 -15.46 -1.62 -7.17
N CYS A 757 -15.64 -1.71 -5.86
CA CYS A 757 -16.92 -1.45 -5.20
C CYS A 757 -17.46 -0.06 -5.53
N THR A 758 -18.72 0.02 -5.96
CA THR A 758 -19.37 1.27 -6.39
C THR A 758 -19.50 2.30 -5.27
N PHE A 759 -19.50 1.85 -4.01
CA PHE A 759 -19.73 2.69 -2.82
C PHE A 759 -18.46 3.21 -2.15
N CYS A 760 -17.29 2.61 -2.41
CA CYS A 760 -16.06 2.99 -1.70
C CYS A 760 -14.76 2.79 -2.49
N ASP A 761 -14.83 2.41 -3.77
CA ASP A 761 -13.68 2.16 -4.65
C ASP A 761 -12.71 1.06 -4.18
N SER A 762 -13.06 0.32 -3.12
CA SER A 762 -12.28 -0.80 -2.62
C SER A 762 -12.37 -2.01 -3.57
N PRO A 763 -11.27 -2.77 -3.75
CA PRO A 763 -11.31 -4.02 -4.50
C PRO A 763 -12.27 -5.02 -3.86
N LEU A 764 -12.87 -5.85 -4.72
CA LEU A 764 -13.74 -6.96 -4.33
C LEU A 764 -12.89 -8.24 -4.39
N LEU A 765 -12.73 -8.93 -3.25
CA LEU A 765 -11.85 -10.09 -3.06
C LEU A 765 -12.62 -11.40 -2.88
#